data_AF-A0A5E4HIH3-F1
#
_entry.id   AF-A0A5E4HIH3-F1
#
_cell.length_a   1.000
_cell.length_b   1.000
_cell.length_c   1.000
_cell.angle_alpha   90.00
_cell.angle_beta   90.00
_cell.angle_gamma   90.00
#
_symmetry.space_group_name_H-M   'P 1'
#
loop_
_entity.id
_entity.type
_entity.pdbx_description
1 polymer ?
#
loop_
_entity_poly.entity_id
_entity_poly.type
_entity_poly.pdbx_seq_one_letter_code
_entity_poly.pdbx_strand_id
1 'polypeptide(L)'
;MGTNKIPTNSMGMKHKLNKHGYIYTLAIALLILPLLFLIFYYSTTLQPKTDDTVGRVRCDELYYFVQDINKDLQRAVVIFGRRAAIYAIDDVVTTGKPLNNYTFTCTPACNVDCTKLTTPTNGSEAAIAELTLCGTLRGQNVTYMMNHTLSQWLSRINNEGNTMRFRFNITITNITVIPHDAFSFTTLITHDTEIDDETGLCHYLAKDVTGESITTIIGLEDPLYPLNTESRVIKYISNCTPNYDLSTVAGCSILDYGEGVGWGDVKFLSQIENETTNKERETYCTDREDAVNRLVVFMDTAFGNCNTFEQNCFNISYPYHFAAAGEYAKNNPDSSFVKKCEVTIPWISATCKLDNDTKWGPGAGCDRPPECDDALIKTAQCVLVNNEACGNYTHQVAIGLAADEVNVSCYQPSNPTSYNTTCNAYPGPSFFDRLDGRYNLSELYAQQSQDAYNTTLIGLETLVSPYEIDDHSIQVHEDATWIDYLYWQDVKGCAVVGSCSSNLYPFILDCAHAHVLGLSTECETIPCNASTTTTTTTTTSTTTTTIPTTTSIPPTTTTTTTTMPSSTTTTTTTTTVPCTGFSDDMEHAEGPWTHGGTQDEWELGSTTWGSCNSGSNCWGTDLDTSYNNNANQWLQTGAIDLTNANNPTLTFYRKNRLKSGDNGYLEIQTTGSGTWTTLDTYNLNQNSWTQNTYNLNAYKGSQIRIRFSLTSDGSNTDRGLYVDDFNVSCG
;
A
#
# COMPACT_ATOMS: atom_id res chain seq x y z
N MET A 1 34.72 -21.57 -132.16
CA MET A 1 33.71 -21.61 -133.23
C MET A 1 32.59 -22.55 -132.79
N GLY A 2 31.35 -22.08 -132.86
CA GLY A 2 30.10 -22.87 -132.78
C GLY A 2 29.66 -23.31 -131.39
N THR A 3 28.95 -22.50 -130.58
CA THR A 3 27.47 -22.36 -130.53
C THR A 3 26.69 -23.68 -130.53
N ASN A 4 25.97 -23.96 -129.44
CA ASN A 4 24.50 -23.96 -129.51
C ASN A 4 23.79 -23.83 -128.15
N LYS A 5 22.73 -23.01 -128.18
CA LYS A 5 21.79 -22.63 -127.13
C LYS A 5 20.65 -23.67 -126.99
N ILE A 6 20.29 -24.02 -125.74
CA ILE A 6 18.98 -23.82 -125.01
C ILE A 6 17.69 -23.97 -125.86
N PRO A 7 16.63 -24.72 -125.43
CA PRO A 7 15.79 -24.30 -124.29
C PRO A 7 15.01 -25.30 -123.39
N THR A 8 14.82 -24.84 -122.13
CA THR A 8 13.67 -24.90 -121.17
C THR A 8 12.84 -26.21 -121.08
N ASN A 9 12.39 -26.75 -119.94
CA ASN A 9 11.83 -26.13 -118.74
C ASN A 9 11.45 -27.21 -117.69
N SER A 10 11.06 -26.74 -116.50
CA SER A 10 10.28 -27.42 -115.45
C SER A 10 11.03 -28.24 -114.38
N MET A 11 11.11 -27.58 -113.23
CA MET A 11 11.58 -28.03 -111.92
C MET A 11 10.63 -29.07 -111.33
N GLY A 12 11.18 -30.23 -110.96
CA GLY A 12 10.44 -31.31 -110.31
C GLY A 12 11.40 -32.27 -109.60
N MET A 13 12.11 -31.77 -108.59
CA MET A 13 13.07 -32.56 -107.83
C MET A 13 12.32 -33.51 -106.88
N LYS A 14 12.03 -34.73 -107.35
CA LYS A 14 11.59 -35.85 -106.53
C LYS A 14 12.74 -36.27 -105.61
N HIS A 15 12.78 -35.74 -104.38
CA HIS A 15 13.67 -36.28 -103.36
C HIS A 15 13.08 -37.58 -102.83
N LYS A 16 13.74 -38.70 -103.13
CA LYS A 16 13.53 -40.00 -102.46
C LYS A 16 13.66 -39.79 -100.95
N LEU A 17 12.55 -39.86 -100.21
CA LEU A 17 12.56 -39.90 -98.76
C LEU A 17 13.16 -41.23 -98.29
N ASN A 18 14.21 -41.12 -97.48
CA ASN A 18 14.90 -42.24 -96.86
C ASN A 18 14.03 -42.76 -95.69
N LYS A 19 13.37 -43.91 -95.86
CA LYS A 19 12.38 -44.47 -94.91
C LYS A 19 12.91 -44.72 -93.49
N HIS A 20 14.23 -44.75 -93.30
CA HIS A 20 14.82 -44.91 -91.97
C HIS A 20 14.92 -43.61 -91.16
N GLY A 21 15.02 -42.44 -91.82
CA GLY A 21 15.12 -41.15 -91.11
C GLY A 21 13.86 -40.78 -90.33
N TYR A 22 12.68 -41.06 -90.90
CA TYR A 22 11.39 -40.80 -90.26
C TYR A 22 11.20 -41.61 -88.97
N ILE A 23 11.71 -42.85 -88.92
CA ILE A 23 11.54 -43.72 -87.74
C ILE A 23 12.34 -43.16 -86.56
N TYR A 24 13.55 -42.66 -86.79
CA TYR A 24 14.37 -42.05 -85.74
C TYR A 24 13.79 -40.71 -85.26
N THR A 25 13.30 -39.85 -86.15
CA THR A 25 12.64 -38.60 -85.75
C THR A 25 11.35 -38.87 -84.96
N LEU A 26 10.58 -39.88 -85.37
CA LEU A 26 9.34 -40.26 -84.70
C LEU A 26 9.62 -40.91 -83.34
N ALA A 27 10.66 -41.73 -83.21
CA ALA A 27 11.10 -42.30 -81.94
C ALA A 27 11.63 -41.24 -80.96
N ILE A 28 12.39 -40.26 -81.45
CA ILE A 28 12.85 -39.12 -80.65
C ILE A 28 11.66 -38.26 -80.20
N ALA A 29 10.71 -37.97 -81.10
CA ALA A 29 9.49 -37.26 -80.72
C ALA A 29 8.65 -38.03 -79.69
N LEU A 30 8.55 -39.36 -79.81
CA LEU A 30 7.85 -40.23 -78.87
C LEU A 30 8.51 -40.32 -77.49
N LEU A 31 9.82 -40.03 -77.40
CA LEU A 31 10.55 -39.95 -76.12
C LEU A 31 10.54 -38.54 -75.53
N ILE A 32 10.60 -37.50 -76.36
CA ILE A 32 10.65 -36.10 -75.92
C ILE A 32 9.28 -35.59 -75.48
N LEU A 33 8.19 -35.97 -76.18
CA LEU A 33 6.84 -35.53 -75.82
C LEU A 33 6.41 -35.95 -74.40
N PRO A 34 6.59 -37.21 -73.97
CA PRO A 34 6.31 -37.61 -72.59
C PRO A 34 7.21 -36.90 -71.58
N LEU A 35 8.48 -36.65 -71.92
CA LEU A 35 9.40 -35.93 -71.06
C LEU A 35 8.99 -34.47 -70.88
N LEU A 36 8.60 -33.79 -71.96
CA LEU A 36 8.07 -32.42 -71.90
C LEU A 36 6.74 -32.36 -71.15
N PHE A 37 5.87 -33.35 -71.35
CA PHE A 37 4.62 -33.46 -70.60
C PHE A 37 4.89 -33.69 -69.10
N LEU A 38 5.87 -34.53 -68.76
CA LEU A 38 6.29 -34.76 -67.38
C LEU A 38 6.88 -33.49 -66.75
N ILE A 39 7.75 -32.77 -67.47
CA ILE A 39 8.33 -31.50 -67.01
C ILE A 39 7.23 -30.46 -66.81
N PHE A 40 6.29 -30.33 -67.76
CA PHE A 40 5.17 -29.42 -67.65
C PHE A 40 4.24 -29.79 -66.48
N TYR A 41 3.92 -31.07 -66.33
CA TYR A 41 3.12 -31.58 -65.21
C TYR A 41 3.81 -31.32 -63.87
N TYR A 42 5.11 -31.59 -63.77
CA TYR A 42 5.90 -31.38 -62.56
C TYR A 42 6.03 -29.89 -62.22
N SER A 43 6.24 -29.03 -63.23
CA SER A 43 6.28 -27.58 -63.08
C SER A 43 4.94 -27.00 -62.63
N THR A 44 3.82 -27.53 -63.12
CA THR A 44 2.47 -27.00 -62.83
C THR A 44 1.87 -27.53 -61.54
N THR A 45 2.26 -28.73 -61.06
CA THR A 45 1.71 -29.31 -59.83
C THR A 45 2.46 -28.93 -58.55
N LEU A 46 3.74 -28.54 -58.63
CA LEU A 46 4.52 -28.13 -57.45
C LEU A 46 4.43 -26.64 -57.11
N GLN A 47 4.30 -25.75 -58.11
CA GLN A 47 4.22 -24.31 -57.88
C GLN A 47 3.02 -23.84 -57.03
N PRO A 48 1.79 -24.38 -57.15
CA PRO A 48 0.65 -23.84 -56.39
C PRO A 48 0.68 -24.21 -54.89
N LYS A 49 1.44 -25.22 -54.45
CA LYS A 49 1.51 -25.60 -53.02
C LYS A 49 2.56 -24.81 -52.24
N THR A 50 3.65 -24.39 -52.88
CA THR A 50 4.69 -23.61 -52.21
C THR A 50 4.25 -22.18 -51.96
N ASP A 51 3.57 -21.56 -52.92
CA ASP A 51 3.11 -20.17 -52.81
C ASP A 51 2.00 -20.02 -51.75
N ASP A 52 1.08 -21.00 -51.67
CA ASP A 52 0.04 -21.07 -50.63
C ASP A 52 0.63 -21.30 -49.22
N THR A 53 1.72 -22.07 -49.12
CA THR A 53 2.40 -22.31 -47.84
C THR A 53 3.17 -21.08 -47.36
N VAL A 54 3.85 -20.35 -48.26
CA VAL A 54 4.58 -19.12 -47.92
C VAL A 54 3.62 -18.01 -47.51
N GLY A 55 2.52 -17.82 -48.25
CA GLY A 55 1.48 -16.86 -47.88
C GLY A 55 0.87 -17.16 -46.52
N ARG A 56 0.55 -18.44 -46.24
CA ARG A 56 0.02 -18.85 -44.93
C ARG A 56 1.01 -18.58 -43.79
N VAL A 57 2.28 -18.98 -43.93
CA VAL A 57 3.31 -18.75 -42.89
C VAL A 57 3.48 -17.26 -42.60
N ARG A 58 3.50 -16.40 -43.63
CA ARG A 58 3.63 -14.95 -43.45
C ARG A 58 2.41 -14.33 -42.79
N CYS A 59 1.21 -14.79 -43.12
CA CYS A 59 -0.01 -14.33 -42.46
C CYS A 59 -0.09 -14.82 -41.00
N ASP A 60 0.40 -16.03 -40.70
CA ASP A 60 0.50 -16.55 -39.33
C ASP A 60 1.50 -15.72 -38.50
N GLU A 61 2.66 -15.38 -39.06
CA GLU A 61 3.64 -14.47 -38.43
C GLU A 61 3.04 -13.09 -38.14
N LEU A 62 2.31 -12.51 -39.11
CA LEU A 62 1.62 -11.24 -38.93
C LEU A 62 0.57 -11.33 -37.80
N TYR A 63 -0.18 -12.42 -37.75
CA TYR A 63 -1.17 -12.66 -36.69
C TYR A 63 -0.50 -12.69 -35.30
N TYR A 64 0.58 -13.45 -35.14
CA TYR A 64 1.30 -13.51 -33.87
C TYR A 64 1.93 -12.17 -33.49
N PHE A 65 2.48 -11.44 -34.46
CA PHE A 65 3.00 -10.10 -34.24
C PHE A 65 1.93 -9.14 -33.70
N VAL A 66 0.71 -9.17 -34.26
CA VAL A 66 -0.43 -8.37 -33.75
C VAL A 66 -0.79 -8.77 -32.32
N GLN A 67 -0.83 -10.07 -32.00
CA GLN A 67 -1.16 -10.54 -30.66
C GLN A 67 -0.11 -10.11 -29.64
N ASP A 68 1.17 -10.18 -30.00
CA ASP A 68 2.29 -9.75 -29.16
C ASP A 68 2.25 -8.24 -28.92
N ILE A 69 1.95 -7.44 -29.95
CA ILE A 69 1.76 -5.98 -29.81
C ILE A 69 0.65 -5.65 -28.81
N ASN A 70 -0.52 -6.29 -28.93
CA ASN A 70 -1.64 -6.02 -28.04
C ASN A 70 -1.31 -6.36 -26.58
N LYS A 71 -0.65 -7.50 -26.37
CA LYS A 71 -0.25 -7.95 -25.02
C LYS A 71 0.87 -7.09 -24.42
N ASP A 72 1.82 -6.68 -25.24
CA ASP A 72 2.93 -5.84 -24.80
C ASP A 72 2.48 -4.39 -24.55
N LEU A 73 1.55 -3.86 -25.35
CA LEU A 73 0.92 -2.55 -25.13
C LEU A 73 0.25 -2.50 -23.76
N GLN A 74 -0.58 -3.50 -23.42
CA GLN A 74 -1.23 -3.57 -22.11
C GLN A 74 -0.21 -3.55 -20.97
N ARG A 75 0.87 -4.33 -21.07
CA ARG A 75 1.94 -4.37 -20.05
C ARG A 75 2.73 -3.07 -19.96
N ALA A 76 3.04 -2.47 -21.10
CA ALA A 76 3.80 -1.23 -21.18
C ALA A 76 3.03 -0.07 -20.53
N VAL A 77 1.72 0.02 -20.77
CA VAL A 77 0.86 1.06 -20.18
C VAL A 77 0.79 0.96 -18.66
N VAL A 78 0.85 -0.24 -18.06
CA VAL A 78 0.93 -0.39 -16.58
C VAL A 78 2.19 0.30 -16.04
N ILE A 79 3.33 0.09 -16.71
CA ILE A 79 4.61 0.66 -16.29
C ILE A 79 4.58 2.19 -16.43
N PHE A 80 4.05 2.69 -17.54
CA PHE A 80 3.96 4.13 -17.80
C PHE A 80 2.97 4.80 -16.86
N GLY A 81 1.81 4.18 -16.62
CA GLY A 81 0.81 4.64 -15.67
C GLY A 81 1.37 4.74 -14.26
N ARG A 82 2.07 3.70 -13.78
CA ARG A 82 2.67 3.73 -12.42
C ARG A 82 3.70 4.84 -12.28
N ARG A 83 4.57 5.02 -13.27
CA ARG A 83 5.55 6.12 -13.28
C ARG A 83 4.86 7.48 -13.36
N ALA A 84 3.84 7.61 -14.20
CA ALA A 84 3.06 8.83 -14.31
C ALA A 84 2.41 9.20 -12.97
N ALA A 85 1.85 8.24 -12.23
CA ALA A 85 1.31 8.49 -10.89
C ALA A 85 2.40 9.00 -9.92
N ILE A 86 3.59 8.38 -9.91
CA ILE A 86 4.73 8.82 -9.09
C ILE A 86 5.12 10.27 -9.41
N TYR A 87 5.22 10.63 -10.69
CA TYR A 87 5.60 12.01 -11.09
C TYR A 87 4.48 13.03 -10.89
N ALA A 88 3.22 12.61 -10.98
CA ALA A 88 2.10 13.45 -10.61
C ALA A 88 2.16 13.80 -9.10
N ILE A 89 2.47 12.81 -8.25
CA ILE A 89 2.68 13.03 -6.81
C ILE A 89 3.88 13.95 -6.60
N ASP A 90 5.03 13.66 -7.22
CA ASP A 90 6.25 14.48 -7.10
C ASP A 90 6.01 15.96 -7.47
N ASP A 91 5.23 16.26 -8.52
CA ASP A 91 4.87 17.66 -8.85
C ASP A 91 3.99 18.29 -7.78
N VAL A 92 3.02 17.55 -7.23
CA VAL A 92 2.17 18.04 -6.14
C VAL A 92 3.00 18.35 -4.89
N VAL A 93 3.90 17.45 -4.51
CA VAL A 93 4.80 17.58 -3.35
C VAL A 93 5.77 18.75 -3.55
N THR A 94 6.50 18.75 -4.66
CA THR A 94 7.55 19.76 -4.92
C THR A 94 6.98 21.17 -5.14
N THR A 95 5.79 21.29 -5.73
CA THR A 95 5.18 22.60 -5.99
C THR A 95 4.26 23.07 -4.86
N GLY A 96 3.82 22.15 -3.99
CA GLY A 96 2.79 22.39 -2.97
C GLY A 96 1.43 22.78 -3.58
N LYS A 97 1.16 22.40 -4.85
CA LYS A 97 -0.06 22.78 -5.56
C LYS A 97 -0.81 21.56 -6.09
N PRO A 98 -2.14 21.51 -5.89
CA PRO A 98 -2.94 20.43 -6.44
C PRO A 98 -3.08 20.50 -7.97
N LEU A 99 -3.52 19.39 -8.56
CA LEU A 99 -3.71 19.22 -10.00
C LEU A 99 -5.13 19.55 -10.50
N ASN A 100 -6.02 20.04 -9.65
CA ASN A 100 -7.42 20.33 -10.02
C ASN A 100 -7.61 21.26 -11.24
N ASN A 101 -6.67 22.18 -11.48
CA ASN A 101 -6.66 23.11 -12.61
C ASN A 101 -5.62 22.74 -13.68
N TYR A 102 -5.06 21.53 -13.60
CA TYR A 102 -4.13 21.04 -14.60
C TYR A 102 -4.84 20.86 -15.94
N THR A 103 -4.16 21.19 -17.03
CA THR A 103 -4.67 21.00 -18.40
C THR A 103 -3.64 20.26 -19.23
N PHE A 104 -4.10 19.26 -19.99
CA PHE A 104 -3.25 18.48 -20.87
C PHE A 104 -2.52 19.39 -21.86
N THR A 105 -1.19 19.34 -21.88
CA THR A 105 -0.36 20.11 -22.82
C THR A 105 0.22 19.18 -23.86
N CYS A 106 -0.30 19.22 -25.09
CA CYS A 106 0.24 18.43 -26.18
C CYS A 106 1.57 18.99 -26.67
N THR A 107 2.66 18.26 -26.43
CA THR A 107 4.02 18.63 -26.83
C THR A 107 4.50 17.78 -28.01
N PRO A 108 5.57 18.19 -28.73
CA PRO A 108 6.19 17.33 -29.75
C PRO A 108 6.67 15.97 -29.21
N ALA A 109 6.90 15.85 -27.90
CA ALA A 109 7.32 14.59 -27.26
C ALA A 109 6.21 13.52 -27.24
N CYS A 110 4.94 13.92 -27.37
CA CYS A 110 3.81 13.00 -27.47
C CYS A 110 3.87 12.13 -28.73
N ASN A 111 4.54 12.60 -29.81
CA ASN A 111 4.64 11.90 -31.09
C ASN A 111 3.28 11.43 -31.66
N VAL A 112 2.24 12.24 -31.49
CA VAL A 112 0.87 11.98 -31.98
C VAL A 112 0.29 13.24 -32.62
N ASP A 113 -0.75 13.07 -33.42
CA ASP A 113 -1.51 14.18 -33.98
C ASP A 113 -2.47 14.74 -32.92
N CYS A 114 -2.02 15.78 -32.22
CA CYS A 114 -2.80 16.47 -31.19
C CYS A 114 -4.16 17.01 -31.68
N THR A 115 -4.36 17.18 -32.99
CA THR A 115 -5.64 17.65 -33.54
C THR A 115 -6.71 16.55 -33.63
N LYS A 116 -6.27 15.29 -33.57
CA LYS A 116 -7.13 14.09 -33.64
C LYS A 116 -7.20 13.34 -32.31
N LEU A 117 -6.32 13.66 -31.38
CA LEU A 117 -6.28 13.05 -30.05
C LEU A 117 -7.39 13.61 -29.16
N THR A 118 -8.19 12.72 -28.58
CA THR A 118 -9.09 13.04 -27.48
C THR A 118 -8.38 12.74 -26.15
N THR A 119 -8.45 13.67 -25.19
CA THR A 119 -7.80 13.57 -23.87
C THR A 119 -8.76 14.01 -22.76
N PRO A 120 -8.47 13.69 -21.49
CA PRO A 120 -9.11 14.35 -20.37
C PRO A 120 -8.83 15.86 -20.46
N THR A 121 -9.83 16.67 -20.13
CA THR A 121 -9.78 18.12 -20.34
C THR A 121 -9.08 18.85 -19.20
N ASN A 122 -9.23 18.38 -17.96
CA ASN A 122 -8.62 18.99 -16.79
C ASN A 122 -8.35 17.98 -15.65
N GLY A 123 -7.64 18.42 -14.62
CA GLY A 123 -7.43 17.67 -13.40
C GLY A 123 -6.23 16.72 -13.44
N SER A 124 -6.14 15.90 -12.40
CA SER A 124 -5.14 14.83 -12.28
C SER A 124 -5.18 13.80 -13.42
N GLU A 125 -6.36 13.50 -13.98
CA GLU A 125 -6.48 12.63 -15.18
C GLU A 125 -5.68 13.17 -16.37
N ALA A 126 -5.76 14.48 -16.61
CA ALA A 126 -5.05 15.15 -17.69
C ALA A 126 -3.53 15.14 -17.46
N ALA A 127 -3.09 15.28 -16.20
CA ALA A 127 -1.67 15.20 -15.84
C ALA A 127 -1.10 13.79 -16.06
N ILE A 128 -1.80 12.76 -15.59
CA ILE A 128 -1.38 11.36 -15.77
C ILE A 128 -1.42 10.97 -17.25
N ALA A 129 -2.40 11.44 -18.02
CA ALA A 129 -2.45 11.23 -19.47
C ALA A 129 -1.26 11.89 -20.20
N GLU A 130 -0.90 13.13 -19.86
CA GLU A 130 0.26 13.82 -20.46
C GLU A 130 1.56 13.09 -20.14
N LEU A 131 1.76 12.70 -18.88
CA LEU A 131 2.92 11.93 -18.45
C LEU A 131 3.01 10.59 -19.18
N THR A 132 1.91 9.85 -19.26
CA THR A 132 1.85 8.52 -19.88
C THR A 132 2.16 8.58 -21.38
N LEU A 133 1.59 9.56 -22.08
CA LEU A 133 1.71 9.68 -23.52
C LEU A 133 2.99 10.40 -23.95
N CYS A 134 3.30 11.53 -23.31
CA CYS A 134 4.33 12.47 -23.74
C CYS A 134 5.60 12.40 -22.92
N GLY A 135 5.55 11.85 -21.69
CA GLY A 135 6.64 11.95 -20.73
C GLY A 135 6.92 13.40 -20.31
N THR A 136 5.94 14.28 -20.50
CA THR A 136 6.00 15.68 -20.09
C THR A 136 5.02 15.94 -18.96
N LEU A 137 5.34 16.95 -18.17
CA LEU A 137 4.45 17.52 -17.17
C LEU A 137 4.55 19.04 -17.25
N ARG A 138 3.41 19.71 -17.33
CA ARG A 138 3.29 21.16 -17.61
C ARG A 138 4.04 21.55 -18.90
N GLY A 139 4.08 20.64 -19.88
CA GLY A 139 4.83 20.81 -21.13
C GLY A 139 6.35 20.73 -21.02
N GLN A 140 6.90 20.37 -19.85
CA GLN A 140 8.34 20.17 -19.63
C GLN A 140 8.68 18.68 -19.57
N ASN A 141 9.84 18.28 -20.09
CA ASN A 141 10.27 16.89 -20.07
C ASN A 141 10.58 16.43 -18.63
N VAL A 142 10.05 15.27 -18.25
CA VAL A 142 10.39 14.62 -16.99
C VAL A 142 11.51 13.62 -17.23
N THR A 143 12.68 13.87 -16.66
CA THR A 143 13.93 13.12 -16.93
C THR A 143 13.75 11.61 -16.80
N TYR A 144 13.00 11.15 -15.81
CA TYR A 144 12.82 9.73 -15.52
C TYR A 144 11.66 9.06 -16.29
N MET A 145 10.85 9.86 -17.00
CA MET A 145 9.94 9.36 -18.03
C MET A 145 10.65 9.15 -19.36
N MET A 146 11.87 9.68 -19.54
CA MET A 146 12.67 9.44 -20.73
C MET A 146 12.96 7.94 -20.90
N ASN A 147 12.64 7.41 -22.07
CA ASN A 147 12.73 5.99 -22.47
C ASN A 147 11.61 5.09 -21.92
N HIS A 148 10.61 5.69 -21.27
CA HIS A 148 9.48 5.01 -20.63
C HIS A 148 8.15 5.71 -20.94
N THR A 149 7.94 6.07 -22.20
CA THR A 149 6.67 6.61 -22.71
C THR A 149 6.05 5.70 -23.77
N LEU A 150 4.74 5.86 -24.01
CA LEU A 150 4.07 5.20 -25.11
C LEU A 150 4.71 5.54 -26.47
N SER A 151 5.08 6.81 -26.69
CA SER A 151 5.71 7.24 -27.94
C SER A 151 7.03 6.51 -28.25
N GLN A 152 7.82 6.21 -27.22
CA GLN A 152 9.07 5.48 -27.37
C GLN A 152 8.86 3.98 -27.54
N TRP A 153 7.89 3.41 -26.83
CA TRP A 153 7.46 2.04 -27.06
C TRP A 153 7.01 1.82 -28.51
N LEU A 154 6.18 2.73 -29.04
CA LEU A 154 5.75 2.74 -30.44
C LEU A 154 6.92 2.76 -31.42
N SER A 155 7.95 3.58 -31.16
CA SER A 155 9.15 3.61 -31.99
C SER A 155 9.92 2.28 -31.97
N ARG A 156 9.93 1.54 -30.85
CA ARG A 156 10.60 0.24 -30.74
C ARG A 156 9.84 -0.82 -31.53
N ILE A 157 8.52 -0.89 -31.36
CA ILE A 157 7.66 -1.82 -32.11
C ILE A 157 7.76 -1.58 -33.62
N ASN A 158 7.79 -0.33 -34.06
CA ASN A 158 7.98 -0.02 -35.48
C ASN A 158 9.33 -0.52 -36.01
N ASN A 159 10.41 -0.41 -35.23
CA ASN A 159 11.73 -0.92 -35.63
C ASN A 159 11.75 -2.46 -35.71
N GLU A 160 11.10 -3.15 -34.76
CA GLU A 160 10.97 -4.61 -34.80
C GLU A 160 10.10 -5.07 -35.98
N GLY A 161 8.98 -4.38 -36.24
CA GLY A 161 8.12 -4.64 -37.41
C GLY A 161 8.90 -4.52 -38.72
N ASN A 162 9.71 -3.46 -38.87
CA ASN A 162 10.57 -3.28 -40.04
C ASN A 162 11.59 -4.43 -40.21
N THR A 163 12.10 -4.98 -39.10
CA THR A 163 13.02 -6.14 -39.12
C THR A 163 12.31 -7.41 -39.63
N MET A 164 11.02 -7.57 -39.31
CA MET A 164 10.17 -8.66 -39.80
C MET A 164 9.59 -8.42 -41.22
N ARG A 165 9.85 -7.23 -41.79
CA ARG A 165 9.28 -6.71 -43.05
C ARG A 165 7.77 -6.46 -43.00
N PHE A 166 7.28 -6.10 -41.83
CA PHE A 166 5.93 -5.57 -41.62
C PHE A 166 6.01 -4.04 -41.51
N ARG A 167 5.22 -3.35 -42.34
CA ARG A 167 5.03 -1.90 -42.24
C ARG A 167 3.96 -1.65 -41.18
N PHE A 168 4.41 -1.23 -40.00
CA PHE A 168 3.56 -1.01 -38.85
C PHE A 168 3.18 0.47 -38.74
N ASN A 169 1.88 0.75 -38.65
CA ASN A 169 1.39 2.08 -38.34
C ASN A 169 0.30 1.99 -37.27
N ILE A 170 0.45 2.76 -36.20
CA ILE A 170 -0.52 2.83 -35.13
C ILE A 170 -0.74 4.30 -34.77
N THR A 171 -2.00 4.69 -34.70
CA THR A 171 -2.40 6.06 -34.41
C THR A 171 -3.26 6.06 -33.15
N ILE A 172 -2.80 6.73 -32.11
CA ILE A 172 -3.57 6.91 -30.88
C ILE A 172 -4.65 7.97 -31.13
N THR A 173 -5.91 7.60 -30.92
CA THR A 173 -7.07 8.48 -31.13
C THR A 173 -7.65 8.98 -29.82
N ASN A 174 -7.54 8.20 -28.74
CA ASN A 174 -8.00 8.58 -27.41
C ASN A 174 -7.07 8.03 -26.32
N ILE A 175 -6.80 8.83 -25.31
CA ILE A 175 -6.26 8.37 -24.03
C ILE A 175 -7.19 8.88 -22.94
N THR A 176 -7.59 8.00 -22.03
CA THR A 176 -8.45 8.34 -20.89
C THR A 176 -7.89 7.63 -19.67
N VAL A 177 -7.86 8.32 -18.53
CA VAL A 177 -7.39 7.78 -17.25
C VAL A 177 -8.55 7.91 -16.28
N ILE A 178 -9.01 6.82 -15.69
CA ILE A 178 -10.18 6.81 -14.80
C ILE A 178 -9.91 5.95 -13.55
N PRO A 179 -10.56 6.23 -12.42
CA PRO A 179 -10.55 5.33 -11.27
C PRO A 179 -11.12 3.94 -11.63
N HIS A 180 -10.47 2.88 -11.17
CA HIS A 180 -10.92 1.49 -11.34
C HIS A 180 -11.54 0.95 -10.05
N ASP A 181 -10.79 1.07 -8.95
CA ASP A 181 -11.20 0.76 -7.59
C ASP A 181 -10.47 1.70 -6.62
N ALA A 182 -10.62 1.51 -5.31
CA ALA A 182 -9.96 2.35 -4.31
C ALA A 182 -8.42 2.35 -4.39
N PHE A 183 -7.80 1.29 -4.92
CA PHE A 183 -6.35 1.08 -4.94
C PHE A 183 -5.75 0.98 -6.35
N SER A 184 -6.56 1.24 -7.38
CA SER A 184 -6.13 1.12 -8.76
C SER A 184 -6.84 2.11 -9.67
N PHE A 185 -6.16 2.52 -10.72
CA PHE A 185 -6.76 3.27 -11.81
C PHE A 185 -6.48 2.59 -13.15
N THR A 186 -7.36 2.85 -14.11
CA THR A 186 -7.22 2.34 -15.47
C THR A 186 -6.79 3.44 -16.41
N THR A 187 -5.84 3.10 -17.29
CA THR A 187 -5.57 3.86 -18.50
C THR A 187 -6.17 3.14 -19.71
N LEU A 188 -7.10 3.80 -20.39
CA LEU A 188 -7.73 3.36 -21.63
C LEU A 188 -7.05 4.06 -22.81
N ILE A 189 -6.56 3.28 -23.77
CA ILE A 189 -5.92 3.82 -24.97
C ILE A 189 -6.63 3.27 -26.20
N THR A 190 -7.36 4.15 -26.90
CA THR A 190 -7.97 3.83 -28.19
C THR A 190 -7.02 4.17 -29.32
N HIS A 191 -6.86 3.23 -30.25
CA HIS A 191 -5.95 3.38 -31.37
C HIS A 191 -6.46 2.68 -32.63
N ASP A 192 -5.99 3.19 -33.77
CA ASP A 192 -6.11 2.54 -35.07
C ASP A 192 -4.78 1.85 -35.40
N THR A 193 -4.81 0.57 -35.76
CA THR A 193 -3.64 -0.21 -36.15
C THR A 193 -3.77 -0.67 -37.60
N GLU A 194 -2.77 -0.38 -38.41
CA GLU A 194 -2.64 -0.82 -39.79
C GLU A 194 -1.26 -1.47 -39.96
N ILE A 195 -1.24 -2.73 -40.41
CA ILE A 195 -0.01 -3.48 -40.63
C ILE A 195 -0.05 -4.16 -41.99
N ASP A 196 0.90 -3.80 -42.85
CA ASP A 196 1.08 -4.39 -44.16
C ASP A 196 2.34 -5.25 -44.22
N ASP A 197 2.24 -6.47 -44.74
CA ASP A 197 3.43 -7.19 -45.17
C ASP A 197 4.03 -6.55 -46.42
N GLU A 198 5.35 -6.39 -46.47
CA GLU A 198 6.05 -5.73 -47.58
C GLU A 198 5.81 -6.42 -48.94
N THR A 199 5.49 -7.71 -48.95
CA THR A 199 5.18 -8.47 -50.18
C THR A 199 3.73 -8.33 -50.62
N GLY A 200 2.87 -7.70 -49.80
CA GLY A 200 1.45 -7.46 -50.08
C GLY A 200 0.57 -8.69 -49.94
N LEU A 201 1.07 -9.77 -49.33
CA LEU A 201 0.33 -11.03 -49.17
C LEU A 201 -0.70 -10.97 -48.03
N CYS A 202 -0.41 -10.21 -46.98
CA CYS A 202 -1.21 -10.15 -45.76
C CYS A 202 -1.33 -8.69 -45.31
N HIS A 203 -2.52 -8.31 -44.86
CA HIS A 203 -2.84 -6.98 -44.36
C HIS A 203 -3.73 -7.11 -43.13
N TYR A 204 -3.40 -6.35 -42.09
CA TYR A 204 -4.20 -6.25 -40.87
C TYR A 204 -4.63 -4.80 -40.69
N LEU A 205 -5.93 -4.60 -40.51
CA LEU A 205 -6.51 -3.30 -40.18
C LEU A 205 -7.48 -3.48 -39.03
N ALA A 206 -7.24 -2.73 -37.96
CA ALA A 206 -8.15 -2.60 -36.85
C ALA A 206 -8.33 -1.11 -36.53
N LYS A 207 -9.56 -0.72 -36.31
CA LYS A 207 -9.93 0.66 -35.97
C LYS A 207 -10.62 0.70 -34.63
N ASP A 208 -10.44 1.79 -33.92
CA ASP A 208 -11.06 2.04 -32.61
C ASP A 208 -10.81 0.88 -31.61
N VAL A 209 -9.58 0.33 -31.62
CA VAL A 209 -9.19 -0.72 -30.67
C VAL A 209 -8.82 -0.06 -29.36
N THR A 210 -9.55 -0.38 -28.29
CA THR A 210 -9.24 0.10 -26.94
C THR A 210 -8.46 -0.94 -26.17
N GLY A 211 -7.23 -0.59 -25.79
CA GLY A 211 -6.44 -1.32 -24.82
C GLY A 211 -6.72 -0.79 -23.41
N GLU A 212 -6.90 -1.71 -22.46
CA GLU A 212 -7.08 -1.42 -21.04
C GLU A 212 -5.85 -1.85 -20.24
N SER A 213 -5.44 -1.02 -19.29
CA SER A 213 -4.32 -1.29 -18.40
C SER A 213 -4.61 -0.77 -17.00
N ILE A 214 -4.62 -1.67 -16.02
CA ILE A 214 -4.88 -1.39 -14.61
C ILE A 214 -3.57 -1.17 -13.88
N THR A 215 -3.45 -0.02 -13.21
CA THR A 215 -2.26 0.38 -12.44
C THR A 215 -2.63 0.51 -10.97
N THR A 216 -1.91 -0.21 -10.10
CA THR A 216 -2.08 -0.08 -8.65
C THR A 216 -1.32 1.12 -8.08
N ILE A 217 -1.95 1.80 -7.11
CA ILE A 217 -1.38 2.91 -6.33
C ILE A 217 -0.81 2.46 -4.98
N ILE A 218 -0.84 1.16 -4.67
CA ILE A 218 -0.27 0.64 -3.42
C ILE A 218 1.25 0.89 -3.40
N GLY A 219 1.72 1.38 -2.26
CA GLY A 219 3.10 1.80 -2.00
C GLY A 219 3.43 3.20 -2.54
N LEU A 220 2.48 3.90 -3.17
CA LEU A 220 2.67 5.30 -3.56
C LEU A 220 2.45 6.22 -2.35
N GLU A 221 3.11 7.37 -2.37
CA GLU A 221 2.89 8.45 -1.39
C GLU A 221 1.49 9.05 -1.55
N ASP A 222 0.83 9.32 -0.43
CA ASP A 222 -0.46 10.00 -0.38
C ASP A 222 -0.25 11.51 -0.50
N PRO A 223 -0.67 12.14 -1.61
CA PRO A 223 -0.40 13.55 -1.85
C PRO A 223 -1.15 14.49 -0.89
N LEU A 224 -2.16 13.99 -0.16
CA LEU A 224 -2.95 14.83 0.74
C LEU A 224 -2.14 15.31 1.96
N TYR A 225 -1.27 14.46 2.51
CA TYR A 225 -0.40 14.81 3.64
C TYR A 225 0.59 15.93 3.31
N PRO A 226 1.43 15.82 2.27
CA PRO A 226 2.38 16.89 1.91
C PRO A 226 1.67 18.17 1.47
N LEU A 227 0.48 18.09 0.86
CA LEU A 227 -0.35 19.26 0.55
C LEU A 227 -0.79 20.05 1.79
N ASN A 228 -1.12 19.36 2.88
CA ASN A 228 -1.62 20.00 4.10
C ASN A 228 -0.53 20.30 5.13
N THR A 229 0.65 19.67 5.00
CA THR A 229 1.76 19.80 5.95
C THR A 229 2.97 20.53 5.38
N GLU A 230 2.84 21.16 4.21
CA GLU A 230 3.95 21.79 3.49
C GLU A 230 5.13 20.82 3.25
N SER A 231 4.81 19.56 2.90
CA SER A 231 5.76 18.46 2.65
C SER A 231 6.63 18.05 3.85
N ARG A 232 6.18 18.32 5.07
CA ARG A 232 6.89 17.91 6.29
C ARG A 232 6.56 16.49 6.74
N VAL A 233 5.33 16.04 6.46
CA VAL A 233 4.84 14.71 6.81
C VAL A 233 4.53 13.96 5.52
N ILE A 234 4.91 12.69 5.49
CA ILE A 234 4.75 11.81 4.34
C ILE A 234 4.07 10.53 4.81
N LYS A 235 3.08 10.07 4.03
CA LYS A 235 2.41 8.81 4.29
C LYS A 235 2.28 8.00 3.01
N TYR A 236 2.38 6.68 3.10
CA TYR A 236 2.27 5.77 1.97
C TYR A 236 0.95 5.01 1.98
N ILE A 237 0.33 4.88 0.81
CA ILE A 237 -0.93 4.15 0.62
C ILE A 237 -0.63 2.65 0.73
N SER A 238 -1.15 2.03 1.78
CA SER A 238 -1.06 0.58 1.99
C SER A 238 -2.45 -0.02 2.16
N ASN A 239 -2.73 -1.10 1.43
CA ASN A 239 -3.96 -1.87 1.60
C ASN A 239 -3.74 -2.89 2.72
N CYS A 240 -4.26 -2.61 3.91
CA CYS A 240 -4.26 -3.55 5.01
C CYS A 240 -5.57 -3.47 5.79
N THR A 241 -5.88 -4.56 6.49
CA THR A 241 -6.97 -4.56 7.46
C THR A 241 -6.44 -3.93 8.74
N PRO A 242 -6.97 -2.77 9.15
CA PRO A 242 -6.59 -2.20 10.43
C PRO A 242 -6.97 -3.18 11.54
N ASN A 243 -6.01 -3.49 12.40
CA ASN A 243 -6.26 -4.23 13.62
C ASN A 243 -6.11 -3.28 14.79
N TYR A 244 -7.21 -2.64 15.16
CA TYR A 244 -7.30 -1.77 16.32
C TYR A 244 -7.97 -2.55 17.46
N ASP A 245 -7.41 -3.69 17.86
CA ASP A 245 -7.90 -4.45 19.01
C ASP A 245 -7.67 -3.63 20.30
N LEU A 246 -8.57 -2.67 20.54
CA LEU A 246 -8.49 -1.68 21.61
C LEU A 246 -9.18 -2.14 22.90
N SER A 247 -9.73 -3.37 22.95
CA SER A 247 -10.50 -3.81 24.10
C SER A 247 -10.36 -5.30 24.39
N THR A 248 -9.25 -5.66 25.05
CA THR A 248 -9.27 -6.87 25.88
C THR A 248 -10.01 -6.52 27.18
N VAL A 249 -11.23 -7.02 27.34
CA VAL A 249 -11.99 -6.86 28.59
C VAL A 249 -11.16 -7.54 29.68
N ALA A 250 -10.72 -6.76 30.65
CA ALA A 250 -10.00 -7.29 31.81
C ALA A 250 -10.94 -7.46 33.01
N GLY A 251 -12.16 -6.95 32.97
CA GLY A 251 -13.15 -7.27 33.99
C GLY A 251 -14.47 -6.56 33.75
N CYS A 252 -15.56 -7.17 34.19
CA CYS A 252 -16.90 -6.63 34.01
C CYS A 252 -17.75 -6.87 35.27
N SER A 253 -18.56 -5.88 35.63
CA SER A 253 -19.55 -6.00 36.70
C SER A 253 -20.95 -6.08 36.09
N ILE A 254 -21.78 -6.95 36.66
CA ILE A 254 -23.20 -7.10 36.31
C ILE A 254 -24.08 -6.18 37.15
N LEU A 255 -23.48 -5.62 38.20
CA LEU A 255 -24.10 -4.78 39.19
C LEU A 255 -23.68 -3.35 38.89
N ASP A 256 -24.66 -2.45 38.89
CA ASP A 256 -24.50 -1.01 38.65
C ASP A 256 -23.85 -0.31 39.85
N TYR A 257 -22.58 -0.67 40.10
CA TYR A 257 -21.77 -0.19 41.20
C TYR A 257 -20.52 0.53 40.69
N GLY A 258 -20.75 1.62 39.97
CA GLY A 258 -19.74 2.59 39.58
C GLY A 258 -20.39 3.96 39.38
N GLU A 259 -19.59 4.95 38.97
CA GLU A 259 -20.06 6.21 38.36
C GLU A 259 -19.01 6.74 37.37
N GLY A 260 -19.45 7.20 36.20
CA GLY A 260 -18.63 7.95 35.25
C GLY A 260 -17.69 7.12 34.37
N VAL A 261 -16.94 7.82 33.52
CA VAL A 261 -15.92 7.25 32.62
C VAL A 261 -14.58 7.90 32.94
N GLY A 262 -13.51 7.10 32.99
CA GLY A 262 -12.15 7.61 33.15
C GLY A 262 -11.09 6.59 32.72
N TRP A 263 -9.90 7.06 32.39
CA TRP A 263 -8.83 6.24 31.83
C TRP A 263 -7.45 6.68 32.32
N GLY A 264 -6.45 5.84 32.12
CA GLY A 264 -5.07 6.17 32.43
C GLY A 264 -4.21 4.96 32.75
N ASP A 265 -3.02 5.23 33.25
CA ASP A 265 -2.03 4.22 33.60
C ASP A 265 -2.38 3.54 34.93
N VAL A 266 -2.34 2.22 34.94
CA VAL A 266 -2.65 1.44 36.13
C VAL A 266 -1.61 1.64 37.22
N LYS A 267 -2.10 1.91 38.42
CA LYS A 267 -1.34 1.81 39.67
C LYS A 267 -2.09 0.95 40.67
N PHE A 268 -1.49 -0.14 41.13
CA PHE A 268 -2.08 -0.90 42.23
C PHE A 268 -1.83 -0.17 43.56
N LEU A 269 -2.85 -0.06 44.41
CA LEU A 269 -2.75 0.60 45.71
C LEU A 269 -1.68 -0.05 46.62
N SER A 270 -1.46 -1.35 46.48
CA SER A 270 -0.40 -2.11 47.16
C SER A 270 1.02 -1.66 46.75
N GLN A 271 1.19 -1.10 45.54
CA GLN A 271 2.47 -0.60 45.04
C GLN A 271 2.74 0.85 45.42
N ILE A 272 1.77 1.53 46.04
CA ILE A 272 1.95 2.83 46.66
C ILE A 272 2.48 2.64 48.11
N GLU A 273 2.75 1.39 48.53
CA GLU A 273 3.39 1.09 49.82
C GLU A 273 4.90 1.23 49.75
N ASN A 274 5.43 2.06 50.65
CA ASN A 274 6.81 2.01 51.09
C ASN A 274 6.81 1.29 52.45
N GLU A 275 7.43 0.11 52.55
CA GLU A 275 7.39 -0.83 53.68
C GLU A 275 7.86 -0.26 55.05
N THR A 276 8.08 1.05 55.22
CA THR A 276 8.64 1.60 56.46
C THR A 276 8.15 2.98 56.94
N THR A 277 7.38 3.81 56.20
CA THR A 277 7.08 5.18 56.70
C THR A 277 5.65 5.72 56.62
N ASN A 278 4.67 5.10 55.94
CA ASN A 278 3.29 5.60 55.73
C ASN A 278 3.14 7.03 55.12
N LYS A 279 4.18 7.86 55.14
CA LYS A 279 4.16 9.26 54.68
C LYS A 279 3.83 9.42 53.20
N GLU A 280 4.27 8.49 52.36
CA GLU A 280 4.04 8.57 50.90
C GLU A 280 2.56 8.45 50.53
N ARG A 281 1.73 7.80 51.36
CA ARG A 281 0.27 7.72 51.14
C ARG A 281 -0.48 8.96 51.62
N GLU A 282 0.05 9.63 52.64
CA GLU A 282 -0.58 10.82 53.25
C GLU A 282 -0.44 12.08 52.37
N THR A 283 0.53 12.08 51.43
CA THR A 283 0.83 13.19 50.53
C THR A 283 1.02 12.78 49.07
N TYR A 284 0.56 11.58 48.66
CA TYR A 284 0.86 11.01 47.34
C TYR A 284 0.52 11.93 46.17
N CYS A 285 -0.67 12.55 46.21
CA CYS A 285 -1.14 13.37 45.10
C CYS A 285 -0.59 14.78 45.17
N THR A 286 -0.48 15.32 46.39
CA THR A 286 0.19 16.61 46.63
C THR A 286 1.65 16.59 46.18
N ASP A 287 2.37 15.48 46.34
CA ASP A 287 3.79 15.35 45.96
C ASP A 287 4.00 15.03 44.47
N ARG A 288 2.92 14.78 43.69
CA ARG A 288 2.97 14.33 42.28
C ARG A 288 1.99 15.08 41.38
N GLU A 289 1.95 16.41 41.53
CA GLU A 289 0.99 17.32 40.88
C GLU A 289 0.82 17.09 39.36
N ASP A 290 1.88 16.70 38.65
CA ASP A 290 1.86 16.64 37.18
C ASP A 290 1.33 15.32 36.61
N ALA A 291 1.29 14.24 37.41
CA ALA A 291 1.14 12.87 36.90
C ALA A 291 -0.08 12.11 37.43
N VAL A 292 -0.66 12.54 38.55
CA VAL A 292 -1.70 11.77 39.25
C VAL A 292 -3.01 11.71 38.46
N ASN A 293 -3.36 12.78 37.77
CA ASN A 293 -4.54 12.88 36.89
C ASN A 293 -4.51 11.94 35.68
N ARG A 294 -3.40 11.22 35.47
CA ARG A 294 -3.22 10.19 34.44
C ARG A 294 -3.21 8.78 35.00
N LEU A 295 -3.35 8.61 36.31
CA LEU A 295 -3.28 7.29 36.95
C LEU A 295 -4.67 6.78 37.28
N VAL A 296 -4.91 5.50 36.96
CA VAL A 296 -6.07 4.74 37.44
C VAL A 296 -5.62 3.83 38.57
N VAL A 297 -6.23 3.99 39.74
CA VAL A 297 -5.83 3.22 40.93
C VAL A 297 -6.70 1.98 41.13
N PHE A 298 -6.06 0.82 41.25
CA PHE A 298 -6.73 -0.46 41.52
C PHE A 298 -6.51 -0.96 42.95
N MET A 299 -7.59 -1.35 43.62
CA MET A 299 -7.63 -1.61 45.06
C MET A 299 -8.07 -3.03 45.35
N ASP A 300 -7.12 -3.86 45.78
CA ASP A 300 -7.39 -5.22 46.28
C ASP A 300 -7.93 -5.16 47.71
N THR A 301 -9.00 -5.90 47.99
CA THR A 301 -9.80 -5.81 49.22
C THR A 301 -9.08 -6.27 50.50
N ALA A 302 -7.86 -6.79 50.38
CA ALA A 302 -7.03 -7.13 51.52
C ALA A 302 -6.47 -5.91 52.27
N PHE A 303 -6.47 -4.70 51.67
CA PHE A 303 -5.81 -3.53 52.24
C PHE A 303 -6.69 -2.27 52.25
N GLY A 304 -7.30 -1.98 53.41
CA GLY A 304 -7.22 -0.61 53.93
C GLY A 304 -8.50 0.22 54.03
N ASN A 305 -8.51 0.99 55.11
CA ASN A 305 -9.44 2.06 55.45
C ASN A 305 -8.85 3.39 54.92
N CYS A 306 -9.71 4.32 54.49
CA CYS A 306 -9.37 5.64 53.93
C CYS A 306 -8.49 6.51 54.84
N ASN A 307 -8.41 6.17 56.12
CA ASN A 307 -7.63 6.92 57.12
C ASN A 307 -6.11 6.85 56.92
N THR A 308 -5.62 6.03 55.99
CA THR A 308 -4.19 5.82 55.74
C THR A 308 -3.73 6.38 54.39
N PHE A 309 -4.59 7.14 53.70
CA PHE A 309 -4.35 7.68 52.38
C PHE A 309 -4.87 9.12 52.25
N GLU A 310 -4.25 9.92 51.38
CA GLU A 310 -4.68 11.27 51.04
C GLU A 310 -6.07 11.24 50.35
N GLN A 311 -7.12 11.50 51.11
CA GLN A 311 -8.51 11.38 50.60
C GLN A 311 -8.82 12.34 49.45
N ASN A 312 -8.15 13.50 49.39
CA ASN A 312 -8.33 14.48 48.33
C ASN A 312 -7.98 13.91 46.94
N CYS A 313 -7.13 12.88 46.87
CA CYS A 313 -6.81 12.16 45.63
C CYS A 313 -8.02 11.55 44.93
N PHE A 314 -9.11 11.31 45.65
CA PHE A 314 -10.32 10.69 45.14
C PHE A 314 -11.47 11.68 44.90
N ASN A 315 -11.21 12.98 45.07
CA ASN A 315 -12.19 14.03 44.90
C ASN A 315 -12.01 14.72 43.54
N ILE A 316 -12.98 14.61 42.64
CA ILE A 316 -12.93 15.22 41.29
C ILE A 316 -12.79 16.75 41.30
N SER A 317 -13.17 17.41 42.40
CA SER A 317 -13.00 18.86 42.55
C SER A 317 -11.59 19.26 42.99
N TYR A 318 -10.73 18.31 43.33
CA TYR A 318 -9.36 18.57 43.79
C TYR A 318 -8.38 18.55 42.61
N PRO A 319 -7.53 19.57 42.40
CA PRO A 319 -6.68 19.67 41.20
C PRO A 319 -5.75 18.47 40.94
N TYR A 320 -5.40 17.72 41.98
CA TYR A 320 -4.48 16.59 41.94
C TYR A 320 -5.20 15.30 42.35
N HIS A 321 -6.17 14.87 41.55
CA HIS A 321 -6.95 13.64 41.78
C HIS A 321 -6.55 12.54 40.78
N PHE A 322 -6.83 11.28 41.11
CA PHE A 322 -6.67 10.16 40.17
C PHE A 322 -7.66 10.26 39.00
N ALA A 323 -7.30 9.71 37.84
CA ALA A 323 -8.18 9.73 36.67
C ALA A 323 -9.43 8.86 36.86
N ALA A 324 -9.25 7.68 37.46
CA ALA A 324 -10.33 6.79 37.86
C ALA A 324 -9.89 5.82 38.97
N ALA A 325 -10.85 5.08 39.53
CA ALA A 325 -10.59 4.03 40.53
C ALA A 325 -11.32 2.72 40.21
N GLY A 326 -10.65 1.58 40.46
CA GLY A 326 -11.21 0.24 40.34
C GLY A 326 -11.06 -0.56 41.64
N GLU A 327 -12.10 -1.29 42.05
CA GLU A 327 -12.08 -2.07 43.30
C GLU A 327 -12.52 -3.53 43.16
N TYR A 328 -11.69 -4.44 43.70
CA TYR A 328 -11.95 -5.88 43.81
C TYR A 328 -12.95 -6.22 44.94
N ALA A 329 -14.19 -5.72 44.90
CA ALA A 329 -15.19 -5.99 45.94
C ALA A 329 -16.05 -7.24 45.65
N LYS A 330 -16.39 -8.04 46.68
CA LYS A 330 -17.38 -9.14 46.54
C LYS A 330 -18.79 -8.64 46.90
N ASN A 331 -19.68 -8.54 45.90
CA ASN A 331 -21.15 -8.46 46.04
C ASN A 331 -21.73 -7.45 47.08
N ASN A 332 -20.98 -6.45 47.57
CA ASN A 332 -21.49 -5.47 48.54
C ASN A 332 -20.74 -4.12 48.49
N PRO A 333 -21.31 -3.08 47.88
CA PRO A 333 -20.71 -1.74 47.80
C PRO A 333 -20.68 -1.02 49.15
N ASP A 334 -21.55 -1.34 50.11
CA ASP A 334 -21.56 -0.66 51.43
C ASP A 334 -20.30 -0.95 52.25
N SER A 335 -19.58 -2.02 51.90
CA SER A 335 -18.31 -2.41 52.51
C SER A 335 -17.08 -2.01 51.69
N SER A 336 -17.27 -1.39 50.54
CA SER A 336 -16.23 -1.11 49.57
C SER A 336 -15.39 0.13 49.95
N PHE A 337 -14.15 0.17 49.50
CA PHE A 337 -13.26 1.32 49.63
C PHE A 337 -13.90 2.56 49.00
N VAL A 338 -14.46 2.44 47.80
CA VAL A 338 -15.03 3.60 47.07
C VAL A 338 -16.17 4.28 47.83
N LYS A 339 -17.00 3.52 48.56
CA LYS A 339 -18.06 4.10 49.42
C LYS A 339 -17.54 4.62 50.75
N LYS A 340 -16.57 3.93 51.38
CA LYS A 340 -15.98 4.37 52.65
C LYS A 340 -15.18 5.67 52.52
N CYS A 341 -14.62 5.93 51.34
CA CYS A 341 -13.75 7.09 51.09
C CYS A 341 -14.45 8.23 50.36
N GLU A 342 -15.77 8.16 50.14
CA GLU A 342 -16.55 9.17 49.41
C GLU A 342 -15.92 9.55 48.06
N VAL A 343 -15.52 8.55 47.27
CA VAL A 343 -14.88 8.74 45.95
C VAL A 343 -15.84 9.45 44.99
N THR A 344 -15.41 10.55 44.37
CA THR A 344 -16.20 11.32 43.38
C THR A 344 -15.57 11.40 41.99
N ILE A 345 -14.31 10.98 41.83
CA ILE A 345 -13.72 10.68 40.51
C ILE A 345 -14.42 9.48 39.87
N PRO A 346 -14.31 9.26 38.55
CA PRO A 346 -14.85 8.05 37.91
C PRO A 346 -14.41 6.77 38.62
N TRP A 347 -15.33 5.83 38.87
CA TRP A 347 -15.02 4.60 39.59
C TRP A 347 -15.90 3.42 39.19
N ILE A 348 -15.36 2.22 39.35
CA ILE A 348 -16.10 0.95 39.26
C ILE A 348 -15.71 0.03 40.42
N SER A 349 -16.69 -0.65 40.99
CA SER A 349 -16.49 -1.66 42.03
C SER A 349 -17.17 -2.96 41.63
N ALA A 350 -16.99 -4.00 42.44
CA ALA A 350 -17.53 -5.33 42.18
C ALA A 350 -17.06 -5.93 40.84
N THR A 351 -15.88 -5.53 40.37
CA THR A 351 -15.26 -6.05 39.13
C THR A 351 -14.78 -7.49 39.27
N CYS A 352 -14.95 -8.12 40.44
CA CYS A 352 -14.33 -9.41 40.78
C CYS A 352 -12.82 -9.39 40.56
N LYS A 353 -12.20 -10.57 40.46
CA LYS A 353 -10.86 -10.69 39.87
C LYS A 353 -10.95 -10.44 38.38
N LEU A 354 -10.01 -9.66 37.87
CA LEU A 354 -9.93 -9.25 36.48
C LEU A 354 -9.59 -10.49 35.63
N ASP A 355 -10.41 -10.82 34.62
CA ASP A 355 -10.21 -11.94 33.70
C ASP A 355 -10.54 -11.55 32.24
N ASN A 356 -10.17 -12.42 31.30
CA ASN A 356 -10.30 -12.22 29.84
C ASN A 356 -11.36 -13.14 29.20
N ASP A 357 -12.30 -13.70 29.97
CA ASP A 357 -13.27 -14.66 29.41
C ASP A 357 -14.61 -13.99 29.08
N THR A 358 -14.73 -13.52 27.84
CA THR A 358 -15.97 -12.94 27.26
C THR A 358 -17.13 -13.94 27.21
N LYS A 359 -16.88 -15.25 27.32
CA LYS A 359 -17.86 -16.32 27.08
C LYS A 359 -18.83 -16.54 28.24
N TRP A 360 -18.44 -16.23 29.47
CA TRP A 360 -19.32 -16.36 30.63
C TRP A 360 -20.22 -15.16 30.87
N GLY A 361 -19.96 -14.05 30.15
CA GLY A 361 -20.71 -12.83 30.27
C GLY A 361 -20.84 -12.36 31.73
N PRO A 362 -21.81 -11.49 32.03
CA PRO A 362 -22.11 -11.10 33.39
C PRO A 362 -22.44 -12.32 34.28
N GLY A 363 -21.45 -12.83 35.02
CA GLY A 363 -21.61 -13.97 35.93
C GLY A 363 -22.31 -13.56 37.23
N ALA A 364 -23.52 -14.07 37.46
CA ALA A 364 -24.21 -13.95 38.74
C ALA A 364 -23.46 -14.74 39.82
N GLY A 365 -22.79 -14.02 40.72
CA GLY A 365 -22.06 -14.59 41.86
C GLY A 365 -20.54 -14.54 41.64
N CYS A 366 -19.90 -13.51 42.21
CA CYS A 366 -18.45 -13.28 42.25
C CYS A 366 -17.65 -14.43 42.91
N ASP A 367 -17.53 -15.58 42.25
CA ASP A 367 -16.59 -16.65 42.61
C ASP A 367 -15.59 -16.81 41.46
N ARG A 368 -14.27 -16.66 41.75
CA ARG A 368 -13.16 -16.71 40.79
C ARG A 368 -13.23 -17.99 39.93
N PRO A 369 -13.51 -17.93 38.61
CA PRO A 369 -13.28 -19.05 37.70
C PRO A 369 -11.85 -19.62 37.80
N PRO A 370 -11.63 -20.93 37.55
CA PRO A 370 -10.31 -21.55 37.59
C PRO A 370 -9.27 -20.96 36.63
N GLU A 371 -9.71 -20.19 35.64
CA GLU A 371 -8.89 -19.65 34.53
C GLU A 371 -8.62 -18.13 34.65
N CYS A 372 -9.02 -17.46 35.76
CA CYS A 372 -8.75 -16.02 35.95
C CYS A 372 -7.27 -15.75 36.28
N ASP A 373 -6.61 -14.98 35.41
CA ASP A 373 -5.24 -14.53 35.57
C ASP A 373 -5.17 -13.06 36.02
N ASP A 374 -4.82 -12.84 37.29
CA ASP A 374 -4.61 -11.50 37.84
C ASP A 374 -3.41 -10.78 37.17
N ALA A 375 -2.60 -11.46 36.35
CA ALA A 375 -1.46 -10.90 35.62
C ALA A 375 -1.83 -10.15 34.31
N LEU A 376 -3.13 -10.09 33.96
CA LEU A 376 -3.60 -9.42 32.75
C LEU A 376 -3.47 -7.90 32.79
N ILE A 377 -3.65 -7.28 33.96
CA ILE A 377 -3.41 -5.84 34.16
C ILE A 377 -2.10 -5.65 34.93
N LYS A 378 -1.17 -4.90 34.31
CA LYS A 378 0.15 -4.57 34.85
C LYS A 378 0.23 -3.09 35.20
N THR A 379 1.18 -2.75 36.07
CA THR A 379 1.50 -1.34 36.37
C THR A 379 1.93 -0.60 35.11
N ALA A 380 1.50 0.66 34.97
CA ALA A 380 1.79 1.50 33.79
C ALA A 380 1.18 0.97 32.47
N GLN A 381 0.18 0.09 32.57
CA GLN A 381 -0.66 -0.29 31.44
C GLN A 381 -1.84 0.66 31.35
N CYS A 382 -2.16 1.10 30.14
CA CYS A 382 -3.36 1.88 29.85
C CYS A 382 -4.63 1.04 30.14
N VAL A 383 -5.55 1.59 30.94
CA VAL A 383 -6.87 1.01 31.16
C VAL A 383 -7.96 2.05 31.09
N LEU A 384 -9.13 1.61 30.67
CA LEU A 384 -10.38 2.36 30.67
C LEU A 384 -11.33 1.79 31.72
N VAL A 385 -11.86 2.67 32.55
CA VAL A 385 -13.02 2.42 33.42
C VAL A 385 -14.23 3.05 32.74
N ASN A 386 -15.15 2.23 32.27
CA ASN A 386 -16.40 2.70 31.66
C ASN A 386 -17.59 2.32 32.55
N ASN A 387 -18.24 3.36 33.06
CA ASN A 387 -19.55 3.24 33.67
C ASN A 387 -20.51 4.35 33.18
N GLU A 388 -20.88 4.28 31.92
CA GLU A 388 -21.91 5.13 31.32
C GLU A 388 -23.24 4.41 31.05
N ALA A 389 -24.34 5.11 31.29
CA ALA A 389 -25.70 4.59 31.16
C ALA A 389 -26.17 4.58 29.69
N CYS A 390 -25.55 3.78 28.84
CA CYS A 390 -26.00 3.57 27.47
C CYS A 390 -26.52 2.13 27.28
N GLY A 391 -27.83 1.94 27.48
CA GLY A 391 -28.53 0.68 27.21
C GLY A 391 -28.41 -0.38 28.32
N ASN A 392 -28.41 -1.67 27.95
CA ASN A 392 -28.28 -2.78 28.90
C ASN A 392 -26.85 -2.79 29.49
N TYR A 393 -26.66 -2.07 30.59
CA TYR A 393 -25.60 -2.15 31.61
C TYR A 393 -24.32 -2.90 31.19
N THR A 394 -23.37 -2.19 30.57
CA THR A 394 -21.99 -2.68 30.37
C THR A 394 -21.03 -1.93 31.28
N HIS A 395 -20.86 -2.41 32.50
CA HIS A 395 -19.84 -1.91 33.43
C HIS A 395 -18.54 -2.67 33.18
N GLN A 396 -17.51 -2.02 32.66
CA GLN A 396 -16.30 -2.73 32.25
C GLN A 396 -15.01 -1.96 32.50
N VAL A 397 -13.98 -2.75 32.83
CA VAL A 397 -12.58 -2.38 32.78
C VAL A 397 -12.01 -3.01 31.51
N ALA A 398 -11.52 -2.17 30.60
CA ALA A 398 -10.85 -2.61 29.39
C ALA A 398 -9.36 -2.26 29.46
N ILE A 399 -8.51 -3.14 28.92
CA ILE A 399 -7.14 -2.79 28.57
C ILE A 399 -7.21 -1.99 27.28
N GLY A 400 -6.81 -0.71 27.34
CA GLY A 400 -6.76 0.14 26.16
C GLY A 400 -5.38 0.18 25.52
N LEU A 401 -5.29 0.72 24.31
CA LEU A 401 -4.00 1.12 23.70
C LEU A 401 -3.72 2.59 23.98
N ALA A 402 -2.45 2.95 24.11
CA ALA A 402 -2.09 4.36 24.13
C ALA A 402 -2.36 5.00 22.76
N ALA A 403 -2.82 6.25 22.74
CA ALA A 403 -3.22 6.92 21.50
C ALA A 403 -2.08 7.06 20.48
N ASP A 404 -0.82 7.13 20.94
CA ASP A 404 0.40 7.15 20.14
C ASP A 404 0.82 5.78 19.59
N GLU A 405 0.27 4.69 20.14
CA GLU A 405 0.52 3.31 19.67
C GLU A 405 -0.50 2.84 18.62
N VAL A 406 -1.54 3.64 18.33
CA VAL A 406 -2.54 3.28 17.32
C VAL A 406 -1.92 3.24 15.93
N ASN A 407 -1.99 2.09 15.26
CA ASN A 407 -1.38 1.91 13.94
C ASN A 407 -2.15 2.66 12.84
N VAL A 408 -1.77 3.90 12.56
CA VAL A 408 -2.42 4.70 11.52
C VAL A 408 -1.99 4.34 10.09
N SER A 409 -1.16 3.32 9.84
CA SER A 409 -0.59 3.08 8.51
C SER A 409 -1.59 2.53 7.48
N CYS A 410 -2.70 1.95 7.92
CA CYS A 410 -3.64 1.24 7.04
C CYS A 410 -4.62 2.17 6.33
N TYR A 411 -4.85 1.90 5.04
CA TYR A 411 -5.91 2.50 4.26
C TYR A 411 -7.01 1.48 3.98
N GLN A 412 -8.26 1.93 3.98
CA GLN A 412 -9.41 1.14 3.60
C GLN A 412 -10.24 1.86 2.52
N PRO A 413 -10.97 1.11 1.67
CA PRO A 413 -11.99 1.69 0.81
C PRO A 413 -13.07 2.35 1.66
N SER A 414 -13.37 3.61 1.35
CA SER A 414 -14.49 4.33 1.95
C SER A 414 -15.81 3.71 1.49
N ASN A 415 -16.65 3.28 2.44
CA ASN A 415 -17.93 2.68 2.14
C ASN A 415 -19.05 3.24 3.04
N PRO A 416 -19.74 4.29 2.56
CA PRO A 416 -20.89 4.89 3.23
C PRO A 416 -21.99 3.90 3.65
N THR A 417 -22.18 2.82 2.89
CA THR A 417 -23.26 1.86 3.15
C THR A 417 -22.95 0.86 4.26
N SER A 418 -21.67 0.65 4.59
CA SER A 418 -21.28 -0.17 5.74
C SER A 418 -21.30 0.61 7.06
N TYR A 419 -21.36 1.94 7.01
CA TYR A 419 -21.50 2.75 8.22
C TYR A 419 -22.91 2.60 8.79
N ASN A 420 -23.03 2.54 10.12
CA ASN A 420 -24.31 2.37 10.80
C ASN A 420 -25.28 3.50 10.41
N THR A 421 -26.55 3.15 10.18
CA THR A 421 -27.64 4.06 9.80
C THR A 421 -27.93 5.21 10.78
N THR A 422 -27.34 5.18 11.98
CA THR A 422 -27.43 6.25 12.98
C THR A 422 -26.44 7.39 12.75
N CYS A 423 -25.35 7.17 11.98
CA CYS A 423 -24.33 8.18 11.72
C CYS A 423 -24.43 8.70 10.28
N ASN A 424 -24.30 10.02 10.08
CA ASN A 424 -24.06 10.57 8.74
C ASN A 424 -22.61 10.31 8.35
N ALA A 425 -22.39 9.85 7.13
CA ALA A 425 -21.05 9.61 6.63
C ALA A 425 -20.96 9.94 5.14
N TYR A 426 -19.80 10.41 4.76
CA TYR A 426 -19.47 10.79 3.39
C TYR A 426 -18.27 9.98 2.92
N PRO A 427 -18.18 9.70 1.62
CA PRO A 427 -17.03 8.99 1.10
C PRO A 427 -15.77 9.86 1.09
N GLY A 428 -14.68 9.33 1.64
CA GLY A 428 -13.35 9.93 1.56
C GLY A 428 -12.85 10.09 0.12
N PRO A 429 -11.83 10.94 -0.11
CA PRO A 429 -11.39 11.30 -1.46
C PRO A 429 -10.71 10.12 -2.15
N SER A 430 -10.97 9.98 -3.46
CA SER A 430 -10.23 9.04 -4.32
C SER A 430 -8.78 9.48 -4.50
N PHE A 431 -7.93 8.62 -5.07
CA PHE A 431 -6.55 9.00 -5.43
C PHE A 431 -6.47 10.26 -6.31
N PHE A 432 -7.39 10.39 -7.27
CA PHE A 432 -7.48 11.55 -8.16
C PHE A 432 -7.94 12.81 -7.41
N ASP A 433 -8.91 12.68 -6.49
CA ASP A 433 -9.32 13.78 -5.61
C ASP A 433 -8.15 14.23 -4.72
N ARG A 434 -7.34 13.31 -4.21
CA ARG A 434 -6.15 13.61 -3.39
C ARG A 434 -5.10 14.39 -4.19
N LEU A 435 -4.81 13.97 -5.43
CA LEU A 435 -3.95 14.73 -6.36
C LEU A 435 -4.52 16.11 -6.70
N ASP A 436 -5.85 16.21 -6.79
CA ASP A 436 -6.58 17.45 -7.02
C ASP A 436 -6.72 18.31 -5.74
N GLY A 437 -6.22 17.85 -4.59
CA GLY A 437 -6.32 18.54 -3.30
C GLY A 437 -7.76 18.68 -2.81
N ARG A 438 -8.64 17.74 -3.16
CA ARG A 438 -10.03 17.68 -2.69
C ARG A 438 -10.11 16.73 -1.51
N TYR A 439 -10.87 17.13 -0.49
CA TYR A 439 -11.08 16.34 0.72
C TYR A 439 -12.24 15.35 0.62
N ASN A 440 -13.10 15.45 -0.38
CA ASN A 440 -14.26 14.56 -0.50
C ASN A 440 -14.27 13.91 -1.87
N LEU A 441 -14.84 12.71 -1.97
CA LEU A 441 -15.02 12.03 -3.26
C LEU A 441 -15.84 12.91 -4.20
N SER A 442 -15.30 13.21 -5.38
CA SER A 442 -16.04 14.00 -6.36
C SER A 442 -17.02 13.14 -7.16
N GLU A 443 -18.17 13.75 -7.50
CA GLU A 443 -19.20 13.12 -8.33
C GLU A 443 -18.66 12.71 -9.72
N LEU A 444 -17.69 13.47 -10.25
CA LEU A 444 -17.01 13.15 -11.49
C LEU A 444 -16.36 11.76 -11.45
N TYR A 445 -15.46 11.52 -10.50
CA TYR A 445 -14.73 10.26 -10.40
C TYR A 445 -15.65 9.10 -10.01
N ALA A 446 -16.61 9.35 -9.11
CA ALA A 446 -17.61 8.36 -8.75
C ALA A 446 -18.45 7.90 -9.96
N GLN A 447 -18.89 8.84 -10.80
CA GLN A 447 -19.70 8.53 -11.98
C GLN A 447 -18.88 7.81 -13.06
N GLN A 448 -17.64 8.22 -13.31
CA GLN A 448 -16.77 7.54 -14.27
C GLN A 448 -16.54 6.08 -13.89
N SER A 449 -16.21 5.81 -12.62
CA SER A 449 -16.04 4.45 -12.11
C SER A 449 -17.35 3.66 -12.15
N GLN A 450 -18.48 4.30 -11.85
CA GLN A 450 -19.79 3.66 -11.94
C GLN A 450 -20.14 3.27 -13.38
N ASP A 451 -19.85 4.15 -14.36
CA ASP A 451 -20.16 3.91 -15.77
C ASP A 451 -19.23 2.84 -16.38
N ALA A 452 -17.95 2.83 -16.00
CA ALA A 452 -16.95 1.90 -16.54
C ALA A 452 -16.94 0.53 -15.82
N TYR A 453 -17.07 0.52 -14.50
CA TYR A 453 -16.80 -0.64 -13.65
C TYR A 453 -17.94 -1.02 -12.70
N ASN A 454 -19.07 -0.31 -12.75
CA ASN A 454 -20.23 -0.55 -11.91
C ASN A 454 -19.91 -0.51 -10.40
N THR A 455 -19.02 0.39 -9.99
CA THR A 455 -18.67 0.64 -8.59
C THR A 455 -18.41 2.11 -8.31
N THR A 456 -18.82 2.59 -7.13
CA THR A 456 -18.48 3.91 -6.59
C THR A 456 -17.50 3.84 -5.41
N LEU A 457 -17.05 2.63 -5.03
CA LEU A 457 -16.14 2.37 -3.91
C LEU A 457 -14.68 2.65 -4.31
N ILE A 458 -14.40 3.91 -4.62
CA ILE A 458 -13.08 4.40 -5.06
C ILE A 458 -12.46 5.40 -4.08
N GLY A 459 -13.21 5.82 -3.06
CA GLY A 459 -12.71 6.67 -1.99
C GLY A 459 -11.74 5.90 -1.09
N LEU A 460 -10.73 6.59 -0.59
CA LEU A 460 -9.79 6.05 0.39
C LEU A 460 -9.97 6.77 1.73
N GLU A 461 -9.79 6.03 2.82
CA GLU A 461 -9.81 6.53 4.18
C GLU A 461 -8.66 5.93 4.99
N THR A 462 -8.10 6.74 5.88
CA THR A 462 -7.09 6.31 6.85
C THR A 462 -7.12 7.22 8.08
N LEU A 463 -6.38 6.87 9.12
CA LEU A 463 -6.25 7.68 10.33
C LEU A 463 -5.03 8.61 10.25
N VAL A 464 -5.07 9.76 10.88
CA VAL A 464 -3.96 10.72 11.03
C VAL A 464 -3.33 10.53 12.39
N SER A 465 -2.00 10.46 12.44
CA SER A 465 -1.27 10.54 13.70
C SER A 465 -1.05 12.02 14.05
N PRO A 466 -1.69 12.56 15.10
CA PRO A 466 -1.40 13.92 15.54
C PRO A 466 0.01 14.04 16.15
N TYR A 467 0.56 12.94 16.66
CA TYR A 467 1.92 12.89 17.22
C TYR A 467 2.97 13.11 16.13
N GLU A 468 2.78 12.47 14.98
CA GLU A 468 3.65 12.68 13.82
C GLU A 468 3.58 14.14 13.34
N ILE A 469 2.37 14.73 13.35
CA ILE A 469 2.18 16.14 12.98
C ILE A 469 2.87 17.08 13.98
N ASP A 470 2.70 16.87 15.29
CA ASP A 470 3.32 17.68 16.34
C ASP A 470 4.85 17.58 16.34
N ASP A 471 5.40 16.38 16.12
CA ASP A 471 6.85 16.14 15.99
C ASP A 471 7.48 16.98 14.87
N HIS A 472 6.70 17.29 13.84
CA HIS A 472 7.10 18.15 12.73
C HIS A 472 6.78 19.65 12.94
N SER A 473 6.39 20.03 14.17
CA SER A 473 6.03 21.39 14.59
C SER A 473 4.85 21.99 13.80
N ILE A 474 3.90 21.14 13.42
CA ILE A 474 2.66 21.55 12.77
C ILE A 474 1.57 21.63 13.84
N GLN A 475 0.69 22.63 13.73
CA GLN A 475 -0.40 22.80 14.68
C GLN A 475 -1.36 21.60 14.60
N VAL A 476 -1.52 20.89 15.72
CA VAL A 476 -2.51 19.84 15.86
C VAL A 476 -3.88 20.42 16.23
N HIS A 477 -4.92 19.96 15.56
CA HIS A 477 -6.30 20.27 15.89
C HIS A 477 -6.83 19.23 16.89
N GLU A 478 -6.69 19.50 18.19
CA GLU A 478 -6.95 18.53 19.27
C GLU A 478 -8.37 17.95 19.26
N ASP A 479 -9.37 18.77 18.90
CA ASP A 479 -10.78 18.36 18.84
C ASP A 479 -11.18 17.74 17.49
N ALA A 480 -10.29 17.75 16.49
CA ALA A 480 -10.63 17.28 15.15
C ALA A 480 -10.68 15.75 15.08
N THR A 481 -11.55 15.21 14.23
CA THR A 481 -11.55 13.79 13.88
C THR A 481 -10.26 13.43 13.17
N TRP A 482 -9.70 12.27 13.50
CA TRP A 482 -8.45 11.82 12.92
C TRP A 482 -8.65 11.00 11.66
N ILE A 483 -9.83 11.00 11.07
CA ILE A 483 -10.00 10.55 9.69
C ILE A 483 -9.31 11.54 8.77
N ASP A 484 -8.39 11.06 7.95
CA ASP A 484 -7.46 11.88 7.16
C ASP A 484 -8.10 13.07 6.47
N TYR A 485 -9.14 12.86 5.69
CA TYR A 485 -9.76 13.93 4.93
C TYR A 485 -10.61 14.89 5.79
N LEU A 486 -11.11 14.42 6.93
CA LEU A 486 -11.91 15.22 7.86
C LEU A 486 -11.01 16.03 8.82
N TYR A 487 -9.84 15.49 9.16
CA TYR A 487 -8.83 16.15 9.99
C TYR A 487 -8.44 17.51 9.39
N TRP A 488 -8.15 17.54 8.08
CA TRP A 488 -7.79 18.75 7.34
C TRP A 488 -8.95 19.75 7.15
N GLN A 489 -10.17 19.40 7.57
CA GLN A 489 -11.36 20.23 7.48
C GLN A 489 -11.82 20.77 8.85
N ASP A 490 -11.02 20.58 9.91
CA ASP A 490 -11.36 20.97 11.28
C ASP A 490 -12.69 20.38 11.77
N VAL A 491 -13.06 19.19 11.27
CA VAL A 491 -14.30 18.53 11.65
C VAL A 491 -14.14 17.99 13.06
N LYS A 492 -15.03 18.36 13.98
CA LYS A 492 -14.97 17.86 15.36
C LYS A 492 -15.28 16.37 15.42
N GLY A 493 -14.45 15.62 16.16
CA GLY A 493 -14.74 14.23 16.52
C GLY A 493 -14.99 14.06 18.01
N CYS A 494 -15.09 12.82 18.47
CA CYS A 494 -15.24 12.48 19.87
C CYS A 494 -14.15 11.48 20.29
N ALA A 495 -13.80 11.50 21.58
CA ALA A 495 -12.82 10.57 22.12
C ALA A 495 -13.31 9.13 22.02
N VAL A 496 -12.35 8.24 21.79
CA VAL A 496 -12.61 6.86 21.43
C VAL A 496 -12.42 5.93 22.64
N VAL A 497 -13.49 5.20 23.00
CA VAL A 497 -13.57 4.23 24.10
C VAL A 497 -12.67 3.03 23.83
N GLY A 498 -11.49 3.02 24.45
CA GLY A 498 -10.50 1.94 24.29
C GLY A 498 -9.09 2.47 23.96
N SER A 499 -8.96 3.78 23.78
CA SER A 499 -7.67 4.45 23.78
C SER A 499 -7.45 5.19 25.10
N CYS A 500 -6.23 5.17 25.65
CA CYS A 500 -5.84 6.13 26.68
C CYS A 500 -5.14 7.33 26.03
N SER A 501 -5.41 8.52 26.55
CA SER A 501 -4.65 9.71 26.19
C SER A 501 -3.19 9.58 26.64
N SER A 502 -2.25 9.59 25.69
CA SER A 502 -0.81 9.74 25.96
C SER A 502 -0.47 11.23 26.03
N ASN A 503 -0.49 11.81 27.24
CA ASN A 503 0.03 13.13 27.68
C ASN A 503 -0.32 14.43 26.90
N LEU A 504 -0.63 14.39 25.60
CA LEU A 504 -0.88 15.53 24.72
C LEU A 504 -2.24 15.41 24.02
N TYR A 505 -2.55 14.27 23.37
CA TYR A 505 -3.74 14.16 22.51
C TYR A 505 -4.58 12.89 22.76
N PRO A 506 -5.89 12.97 23.05
CA PRO A 506 -6.77 11.79 23.11
C PRO A 506 -7.09 11.26 21.71
N PHE A 507 -7.27 9.96 21.48
CA PHE A 507 -7.65 9.46 20.14
C PHE A 507 -9.08 9.88 19.78
N ILE A 508 -9.24 10.66 18.70
CA ILE A 508 -10.53 11.26 18.30
C ILE A 508 -11.01 10.70 16.96
N LEU A 509 -12.26 10.22 16.90
CA LEU A 509 -12.94 9.77 15.67
C LEU A 509 -14.38 10.29 15.59
N ASP A 510 -14.94 10.29 14.39
CA ASP A 510 -16.39 10.45 14.22
C ASP A 510 -17.16 9.14 14.51
N CYS A 511 -18.49 9.28 14.63
CA CYS A 511 -19.45 8.21 14.89
C CYS A 511 -19.33 7.01 13.93
N ALA A 512 -19.23 7.27 12.63
CA ALA A 512 -19.26 6.20 11.63
C ALA A 512 -18.00 5.34 11.70
N HIS A 513 -16.84 5.98 11.83
CA HIS A 513 -15.56 5.29 11.88
C HIS A 513 -15.32 4.62 13.23
N ALA A 514 -15.70 5.26 14.35
CA ALA A 514 -15.63 4.63 15.67
C ALA A 514 -16.44 3.32 15.70
N HIS A 515 -17.62 3.29 15.09
CA HIS A 515 -18.44 2.08 14.99
C HIS A 515 -17.78 1.00 14.11
N VAL A 516 -17.31 1.34 12.90
CA VAL A 516 -16.70 0.36 11.98
C VAL A 516 -15.41 -0.23 12.54
N LEU A 517 -14.61 0.59 13.22
CA LEU A 517 -13.36 0.15 13.81
C LEU A 517 -13.55 -0.56 15.17
N GLY A 518 -14.77 -0.55 15.72
CA GLY A 518 -15.09 -1.19 17.00
C GLY A 518 -14.55 -0.43 18.22
N LEU A 519 -14.40 0.90 18.08
CA LEU A 519 -13.64 1.71 19.02
C LEU A 519 -14.46 2.65 19.91
N SER A 520 -15.76 2.88 19.69
CA SER A 520 -16.60 3.59 20.70
C SER A 520 -18.07 3.71 20.35
N THR A 521 -18.93 3.69 21.37
CA THR A 521 -20.33 4.15 21.34
C THR A 521 -20.52 5.60 21.82
N GLU A 522 -19.51 6.24 22.43
CA GLU A 522 -19.63 7.66 22.87
C GLU A 522 -19.80 8.62 21.68
N CYS A 523 -19.20 8.29 20.53
CA CYS A 523 -19.44 9.01 19.28
C CYS A 523 -20.91 8.88 18.79
N GLU A 524 -21.64 7.84 19.24
CA GLU A 524 -23.06 7.65 18.91
C GLU A 524 -23.99 8.45 19.84
N THR A 525 -23.53 8.80 21.05
CA THR A 525 -24.32 9.50 22.08
C THR A 525 -24.17 11.02 22.02
N ILE A 526 -23.04 11.50 21.50
CA ILE A 526 -22.85 12.90 21.11
C ILE A 526 -23.29 13.02 19.65
N PRO A 527 -24.49 13.58 19.34
CA PRO A 527 -24.83 13.83 17.96
C PRO A 527 -23.75 14.72 17.35
N CYS A 528 -23.00 14.21 16.36
CA CYS A 528 -21.85 14.88 15.73
C CYS A 528 -22.18 16.21 15.01
N ASN A 529 -23.38 16.75 15.23
CA ASN A 529 -23.82 18.08 14.83
C ASN A 529 -23.88 19.04 16.03
N ALA A 530 -22.86 19.06 16.89
CA ALA A 530 -22.71 20.13 17.88
C ALA A 530 -22.02 21.37 17.27
N SER A 531 -22.61 21.91 16.18
CA SER A 531 -22.39 23.32 15.81
C SER A 531 -23.45 24.16 16.51
N THR A 532 -23.22 24.46 17.79
CA THR A 532 -23.98 25.50 18.48
C THR A 532 -23.38 26.86 18.14
N THR A 533 -23.94 27.52 17.13
CA THR A 533 -24.22 28.95 17.28
C THR A 533 -25.54 29.29 16.58
N THR A 534 -26.61 29.21 17.37
CA THR A 534 -27.92 29.75 17.04
C THR A 534 -27.83 31.27 16.95
N THR A 535 -27.97 31.85 15.76
CA THR A 535 -28.76 33.07 15.60
C THR A 535 -29.43 33.05 14.23
N THR A 536 -30.72 32.76 14.28
CA THR A 536 -31.71 32.85 13.20
C THR A 536 -31.75 34.26 12.62
N THR A 537 -31.52 34.45 11.32
CA THR A 537 -32.36 35.34 10.50
C THR A 537 -32.36 34.98 9.02
N THR A 538 -33.53 35.14 8.44
CA THR A 538 -34.11 34.63 7.20
C THR A 538 -33.53 35.26 5.91
N THR A 539 -33.42 34.44 4.85
CA THR A 539 -33.55 34.76 3.39
C THR A 539 -32.75 35.93 2.81
N THR A 540 -31.98 35.70 1.72
CA THR A 540 -32.44 35.81 0.32
C THR A 540 -31.26 35.56 -0.63
N SER A 541 -31.49 34.82 -1.71
CA SER A 541 -30.56 34.65 -2.82
C SER A 541 -30.35 35.98 -3.56
N THR A 542 -29.09 36.36 -3.83
CA THR A 542 -28.77 37.15 -5.02
C THR A 542 -27.31 36.97 -5.39
N THR A 543 -27.12 36.48 -6.61
CA THR A 543 -25.94 36.58 -7.47
C THR A 543 -25.49 38.02 -7.60
N THR A 544 -24.22 38.33 -7.36
CA THR A 544 -23.53 39.39 -8.13
C THR A 544 -22.01 39.22 -8.12
N THR A 545 -21.50 39.09 -9.34
CA THR A 545 -20.13 39.28 -9.82
C THR A 545 -19.64 40.71 -9.53
N THR A 546 -18.44 40.90 -8.98
CA THR A 546 -17.58 42.06 -9.33
C THR A 546 -16.11 41.83 -9.01
N ILE A 547 -15.29 42.03 -10.05
CA ILE A 547 -13.84 42.25 -10.06
C ILE A 547 -13.53 43.63 -9.44
N PRO A 548 -12.32 43.85 -8.91
CA PRO A 548 -11.57 45.00 -9.43
C PRO A 548 -10.08 44.68 -9.69
N THR A 549 -9.64 45.01 -10.91
CA THR A 549 -8.25 45.03 -11.33
C THR A 549 -7.73 46.48 -11.38
N THR A 550 -6.49 46.63 -10.90
CA THR A 550 -5.40 47.49 -11.39
C THR A 550 -5.45 49.01 -11.20
N THR A 551 -4.34 49.61 -10.73
CA THR A 551 -3.27 50.15 -11.63
C THR A 551 -2.06 50.76 -10.88
N SER A 552 -0.85 50.32 -11.29
CA SER A 552 0.41 51.07 -11.63
C SER A 552 1.11 51.98 -10.58
N ILE A 553 2.45 52.13 -10.43
CA ILE A 553 3.61 52.37 -11.34
C ILE A 553 4.96 52.13 -10.54
N PRO A 554 6.13 51.80 -11.17
CA PRO A 554 7.49 51.62 -10.56
C PRO A 554 8.34 52.93 -10.54
N PRO A 555 9.70 53.00 -10.38
CA PRO A 555 10.77 52.07 -9.95
C PRO A 555 11.55 52.60 -8.70
N THR A 556 12.61 51.96 -8.18
CA THR A 556 14.02 52.39 -8.39
C THR A 556 15.00 51.44 -7.65
N THR A 557 16.03 51.03 -8.38
CA THR A 557 17.27 50.33 -7.99
C THR A 557 18.05 50.98 -6.84
N THR A 558 18.62 50.16 -5.93
CA THR A 558 19.88 50.50 -5.26
C THR A 558 20.76 49.26 -5.12
N THR A 559 21.90 49.31 -5.79
CA THR A 559 23.01 48.36 -5.78
C THR A 559 23.78 48.47 -4.46
N THR A 560 24.10 47.35 -3.81
CA THR A 560 25.17 47.31 -2.81
C THR A 560 26.06 46.08 -3.04
N THR A 561 27.23 46.37 -3.58
CA THR A 561 28.38 45.50 -3.73
C THR A 561 29.03 45.27 -2.37
N THR A 562 29.16 44.03 -1.92
CA THR A 562 30.18 43.65 -0.94
C THR A 562 30.91 42.40 -1.40
N THR A 563 32.23 42.49 -1.28
CA THR A 563 33.27 41.65 -1.86
C THR A 563 33.49 40.36 -1.07
N MET A 564 33.67 39.24 -1.77
CA MET A 564 34.26 38.02 -1.23
C MET A 564 35.75 38.20 -0.90
N PRO A 565 36.28 37.49 0.11
CA PRO A 565 37.59 36.88 0.04
C PRO A 565 37.49 35.40 -0.35
N SER A 566 38.40 34.99 -1.23
CA SER A 566 38.65 33.59 -1.61
C SER A 566 39.03 32.74 -0.40
N SER A 567 38.50 31.52 -0.32
CA SER A 567 39.19 30.42 0.34
C SER A 567 39.20 29.21 -0.59
N THR A 568 40.38 28.61 -0.65
CA THR A 568 40.85 27.68 -1.67
C THR A 568 40.25 26.29 -1.45
N THR A 569 39.70 25.72 -2.50
CA THR A 569 39.18 24.36 -2.58
C THR A 569 40.29 23.34 -2.29
N THR A 570 40.10 22.49 -1.29
CA THR A 570 40.79 21.19 -1.20
C THR A 570 39.74 20.12 -1.41
N THR A 571 39.63 19.64 -2.65
CA THR A 571 38.74 18.53 -3.01
C THR A 571 39.36 17.24 -2.49
N THR A 572 38.96 16.81 -1.30
CA THR A 572 39.13 15.42 -0.90
C THR A 572 38.00 14.64 -1.55
N THR A 573 38.28 13.91 -2.63
CA THR A 573 37.38 12.90 -3.18
C THR A 573 37.31 11.75 -2.18
N THR A 574 36.42 11.86 -1.20
CA THR A 574 35.91 10.71 -0.47
C THR A 574 34.93 9.99 -1.40
N THR A 575 35.34 8.87 -1.97
CA THR A 575 34.43 7.90 -2.56
C THR A 575 33.54 7.38 -1.44
N THR A 576 32.40 8.04 -1.19
CA THR A 576 31.36 7.52 -0.31
C THR A 576 30.74 6.33 -1.03
N VAL A 577 30.99 5.11 -0.51
CA VAL A 577 30.35 3.90 -1.02
C VAL A 577 28.85 4.04 -0.77
N PRO A 578 27.99 4.12 -1.80
CA PRO A 578 26.55 4.29 -1.58
C PRO A 578 25.99 3.10 -0.80
N CYS A 579 25.01 3.37 0.09
CA CYS A 579 24.24 2.30 0.72
C CYS A 579 23.61 1.44 -0.37
N THR A 580 23.75 0.12 -0.29
CA THR A 580 23.27 -0.79 -1.34
C THR A 580 21.90 -1.38 -1.04
N GLY A 581 21.50 -1.38 0.24
CA GLY A 581 20.30 -2.09 0.69
C GLY A 581 20.38 -3.57 0.34
N PHE A 582 19.25 -4.26 0.38
CA PHE A 582 19.12 -5.61 -0.16
C PHE A 582 17.64 -5.97 -0.34
N SER A 583 17.23 -6.47 -1.50
CA SER A 583 15.88 -6.98 -1.71
C SER A 583 15.91 -8.28 -2.50
N ASP A 584 15.02 -9.19 -2.14
CA ASP A 584 14.86 -10.50 -2.76
C ASP A 584 13.39 -10.92 -2.69
N ASP A 585 12.78 -11.18 -3.86
CA ASP A 585 11.43 -11.72 -4.01
C ASP A 585 11.40 -13.26 -3.94
N MET A 586 12.55 -13.90 -3.74
CA MET A 586 12.72 -15.36 -3.58
C MET A 586 12.42 -16.18 -4.84
N GLU A 587 12.21 -15.54 -6.00
CA GLU A 587 11.79 -16.23 -7.23
C GLU A 587 12.95 -16.85 -8.04
N HIS A 588 14.19 -16.68 -7.58
CA HIS A 588 15.39 -17.10 -8.29
C HIS A 588 16.22 -18.10 -7.46
N ALA A 589 17.43 -18.44 -7.92
CA ALA A 589 18.35 -19.27 -7.14
C ALA A 589 18.67 -18.59 -5.79
N GLU A 590 19.17 -19.37 -4.81
CA GLU A 590 19.44 -18.95 -3.41
C GLU A 590 20.26 -17.66 -3.23
N GLY A 591 20.90 -17.14 -4.28
CA GLY A 591 21.42 -15.79 -4.29
C GLY A 591 22.46 -15.54 -3.19
N PRO A 592 22.36 -14.43 -2.43
CA PRO A 592 23.27 -14.11 -1.33
C PRO A 592 22.89 -14.76 0.01
N TRP A 593 21.89 -15.65 0.02
CA TRP A 593 21.48 -16.35 1.24
C TRP A 593 22.42 -17.50 1.58
N THR A 594 22.50 -17.81 2.86
CA THR A 594 23.19 -18.98 3.40
C THR A 594 22.37 -19.54 4.53
N HIS A 595 22.27 -20.86 4.67
CA HIS A 595 21.60 -21.49 5.79
C HIS A 595 22.49 -22.55 6.44
N GLY A 596 22.16 -22.96 7.66
CA GLY A 596 22.95 -23.93 8.42
C GLY A 596 22.48 -24.10 9.86
N GLY A 597 23.24 -24.88 10.62
CA GLY A 597 22.92 -25.21 12.02
C GLY A 597 22.78 -26.71 12.25
N THR A 598 22.22 -27.10 13.39
CA THR A 598 21.91 -28.50 13.69
C THR A 598 20.50 -28.83 13.20
N GLN A 599 20.36 -29.91 12.43
CA GLN A 599 19.10 -30.31 11.78
C GLN A 599 18.55 -29.23 10.85
N ASP A 600 19.43 -28.65 10.04
CA ASP A 600 19.09 -27.63 9.05
C ASP A 600 18.28 -28.23 7.89
N GLU A 601 17.12 -27.65 7.66
CA GLU A 601 16.12 -28.04 6.67
C GLU A 601 15.58 -26.81 5.91
N TRP A 602 16.27 -25.65 6.00
CA TRP A 602 15.90 -24.51 5.19
C TRP A 602 15.98 -24.83 3.69
N GLU A 603 14.89 -24.57 2.99
CA GLU A 603 14.72 -24.84 1.56
C GLU A 603 14.08 -23.65 0.87
N LEU A 604 14.50 -23.41 -0.38
CA LEU A 604 13.93 -22.41 -1.27
C LEU A 604 13.12 -23.08 -2.39
N GLY A 605 11.84 -22.73 -2.50
CA GLY A 605 10.96 -23.30 -3.52
C GLY A 605 9.48 -23.19 -3.18
N SER A 606 8.66 -23.95 -3.89
CA SER A 606 7.22 -23.99 -3.66
C SER A 606 6.86 -24.75 -2.40
N THR A 607 6.04 -24.15 -1.53
CA THR A 607 5.53 -24.80 -0.31
C THR A 607 4.32 -25.71 -0.58
N THR A 608 4.20 -26.79 0.18
CA THR A 608 2.98 -27.61 0.25
C THR A 608 1.93 -27.05 1.23
N TRP A 609 2.29 -26.06 2.05
CA TRP A 609 1.41 -25.40 3.00
C TRP A 609 0.81 -24.12 2.42
N GLY A 610 -0.14 -24.27 1.51
CA GLY A 610 -0.75 -23.17 0.76
C GLY A 610 0.13 -22.73 -0.40
N SER A 611 0.25 -21.42 -0.61
CA SER A 611 1.19 -20.80 -1.57
C SER A 611 2.24 -19.96 -0.85
N CYS A 612 3.30 -19.59 -1.57
CA CYS A 612 4.18 -18.48 -1.18
C CYS A 612 3.42 -17.14 -1.22
N ASN A 613 3.98 -16.10 -0.61
CA ASN A 613 3.31 -14.80 -0.47
C ASN A 613 3.19 -14.12 -1.82
N SER A 614 4.28 -14.09 -2.57
CA SER A 614 4.33 -13.68 -3.95
C SER A 614 4.95 -14.81 -4.79
N GLY A 615 4.78 -14.72 -6.12
CA GLY A 615 5.40 -15.67 -7.03
C GLY A 615 5.10 -17.16 -6.76
N SER A 616 6.12 -18.02 -6.94
CA SER A 616 6.05 -19.47 -6.79
C SER A 616 6.95 -20.03 -5.70
N ASN A 617 7.93 -19.26 -5.24
CA ASN A 617 9.00 -19.72 -4.36
C ASN A 617 9.06 -18.85 -3.08
N CYS A 618 9.46 -19.49 -1.98
CA CYS A 618 9.69 -18.83 -0.71
C CYS A 618 10.67 -19.69 0.09
N TRP A 619 11.28 -19.10 1.12
CA TRP A 619 12.07 -19.88 2.06
C TRP A 619 11.16 -20.49 3.12
N GLY A 620 11.44 -21.74 3.47
CA GLY A 620 10.83 -22.40 4.63
C GLY A 620 11.81 -23.32 5.32
N THR A 621 11.68 -23.49 6.63
CA THR A 621 12.48 -24.48 7.40
C THR A 621 12.19 -25.92 7.02
N ASP A 622 11.13 -26.18 6.25
CA ASP A 622 10.82 -27.41 5.54
C ASP A 622 9.62 -27.08 4.62
N LEU A 623 9.74 -27.21 3.30
CA LEU A 623 8.68 -26.81 2.37
C LEU A 623 7.59 -27.87 2.17
N ASP A 624 7.89 -29.14 2.43
CA ASP A 624 6.99 -30.27 2.14
C ASP A 624 6.44 -30.97 3.40
N THR A 625 7.11 -30.85 4.54
CA THR A 625 6.70 -31.45 5.82
C THR A 625 6.77 -30.50 7.03
N SER A 626 7.54 -30.85 8.06
CA SER A 626 7.67 -30.23 9.37
C SER A 626 9.13 -30.26 9.79
N TYR A 627 9.61 -29.18 10.42
CA TYR A 627 10.98 -29.11 10.93
C TYR A 627 11.32 -30.26 11.89
N ASN A 628 12.60 -30.57 12.07
CA ASN A 628 13.09 -31.61 12.98
C ASN A 628 13.05 -31.24 14.47
N ASN A 629 12.97 -32.25 15.35
CA ASN A 629 13.23 -32.09 16.79
C ASN A 629 14.71 -31.80 17.06
N ASN A 630 15.00 -31.08 18.14
CA ASN A 630 16.34 -30.63 18.55
C ASN A 630 17.04 -29.79 17.47
N ALA A 631 16.26 -29.08 16.66
CA ALA A 631 16.78 -28.19 15.64
C ALA A 631 17.32 -26.91 16.26
N ASN A 632 18.39 -26.42 15.68
CA ASN A 632 18.91 -25.06 15.89
C ASN A 632 19.50 -24.64 14.56
N GLN A 633 18.60 -24.17 13.70
CA GLN A 633 18.85 -23.91 12.28
C GLN A 633 18.59 -22.45 11.96
N TRP A 634 19.25 -21.92 10.94
CA TRP A 634 19.16 -20.53 10.55
C TRP A 634 19.29 -20.33 9.05
N LEU A 635 18.63 -19.29 8.55
CA LEU A 635 18.74 -18.73 7.20
C LEU A 635 19.22 -17.29 7.33
N GLN A 636 20.30 -16.93 6.64
CA GLN A 636 21.03 -15.69 6.81
C GLN A 636 21.27 -15.00 5.47
N THR A 637 21.12 -13.69 5.45
CA THR A 637 21.49 -12.84 4.31
C THR A 637 23.02 -12.76 4.11
N GLY A 638 23.41 -12.26 2.94
CA GLY A 638 24.72 -11.66 2.73
C GLY A 638 24.91 -10.40 3.57
N ALA A 639 26.08 -9.76 3.45
CA ALA A 639 26.34 -8.48 4.12
C ALA A 639 25.57 -7.34 3.43
N ILE A 640 24.84 -6.55 4.21
CA ILE A 640 24.02 -5.42 3.75
C ILE A 640 24.69 -4.14 4.23
N ASP A 641 25.04 -3.24 3.31
CA ASP A 641 25.75 -2.00 3.64
C ASP A 641 24.76 -0.86 3.96
N LEU A 642 24.73 -0.41 5.23
CA LEU A 642 23.95 0.72 5.72
C LEU A 642 24.83 1.95 6.04
N THR A 643 26.07 2.00 5.55
CA THR A 643 27.06 3.05 5.88
C THR A 643 26.53 4.45 5.56
N ASN A 644 25.79 4.59 4.46
CA ASN A 644 25.18 5.86 4.03
C ASN A 644 23.65 5.78 4.00
N ALA A 645 23.05 4.87 4.77
CA ALA A 645 21.60 4.76 4.87
C ALA A 645 21.02 5.95 5.65
N ASN A 646 19.83 6.38 5.28
CA ASN A 646 19.03 7.34 6.01
C ASN A 646 17.67 6.73 6.32
N ASN A 647 17.35 6.44 7.59
CA ASN A 647 16.15 5.68 7.96
C ASN A 647 16.08 4.26 7.36
N PRO A 648 17.13 3.43 7.49
CA PRO A 648 17.09 2.07 6.98
C PRO A 648 15.97 1.25 7.63
N THR A 649 15.21 0.53 6.82
CA THR A 649 14.04 -0.23 7.26
C THR A 649 14.09 -1.64 6.66
N LEU A 650 13.86 -2.65 7.50
CA LEU A 650 13.66 -4.04 7.09
C LEU A 650 12.18 -4.33 6.94
N THR A 651 11.79 -4.95 5.84
CA THR A 651 10.44 -5.47 5.55
C THR A 651 10.53 -6.88 4.99
N PHE A 652 9.65 -7.79 5.41
CA PHE A 652 9.48 -9.12 4.81
C PHE A 652 8.14 -9.73 5.21
N TYR A 653 7.63 -10.69 4.44
CA TYR A 653 6.46 -11.47 4.81
C TYR A 653 6.86 -12.75 5.54
N ARG A 654 6.11 -13.10 6.58
CA ARG A 654 6.30 -14.32 7.36
C ARG A 654 4.99 -15.02 7.63
N LYS A 655 5.04 -16.35 7.65
CA LYS A 655 4.07 -17.21 8.32
C LYS A 655 4.83 -18.28 9.10
N ASN A 656 4.24 -18.79 10.16
CA ASN A 656 4.86 -19.86 10.95
C ASN A 656 3.84 -20.71 11.69
N ARG A 657 4.21 -21.97 11.90
CA ARG A 657 3.49 -22.87 12.79
C ARG A 657 4.49 -23.66 13.61
N LEU A 658 4.52 -23.39 14.91
CA LEU A 658 5.48 -23.91 15.87
C LEU A 658 4.75 -24.65 16.99
N LYS A 659 5.40 -25.66 17.57
CA LYS A 659 4.89 -26.32 18.78
C LYS A 659 5.24 -25.51 20.03
N SER A 660 4.45 -25.75 21.07
CA SER A 660 4.71 -25.14 22.38
C SER A 660 6.07 -25.60 22.88
N GLY A 661 6.96 -24.66 23.19
CA GLY A 661 8.36 -24.92 23.56
C GLY A 661 9.36 -24.54 22.46
N ASP A 662 8.90 -24.44 21.21
CA ASP A 662 9.74 -24.08 20.07
C ASP A 662 9.62 -22.59 19.75
N ASN A 663 10.70 -22.01 19.20
CA ASN A 663 10.77 -20.58 18.93
C ASN A 663 11.43 -20.32 17.58
N GLY A 664 10.86 -19.37 16.84
CA GLY A 664 11.54 -18.69 15.74
C GLY A 664 12.14 -17.37 16.23
N TYR A 665 13.16 -16.86 15.56
CA TYR A 665 13.77 -15.57 15.87
C TYR A 665 14.11 -14.81 14.60
N LEU A 666 14.00 -13.48 14.69
CA LEU A 666 14.66 -12.55 13.78
C LEU A 666 15.86 -11.95 14.51
N GLU A 667 17.03 -12.06 13.92
CA GLU A 667 18.28 -11.62 14.52
C GLU A 667 19.10 -10.77 13.55
N ILE A 668 19.82 -9.81 14.10
CA ILE A 668 20.70 -8.91 13.36
C ILE A 668 22.10 -8.89 13.97
N GLN A 669 23.10 -8.74 13.12
CA GLN A 669 24.49 -8.60 13.54
C GLN A 669 25.17 -7.48 12.74
N THR A 670 25.90 -6.61 13.43
CA THR A 670 26.90 -5.75 12.79
C THR A 670 28.11 -6.60 12.39
N THR A 671 28.49 -6.55 11.12
CA THR A 671 29.59 -7.35 10.56
C THR A 671 30.86 -7.16 11.37
N GLY A 672 31.38 -8.26 11.94
CA GLY A 672 32.59 -8.25 12.76
C GLY A 672 32.36 -8.17 14.28
N SER A 673 31.12 -7.96 14.76
CA SER A 673 30.83 -7.94 16.20
C SER A 673 30.89 -9.32 16.88
N GLY A 674 30.66 -10.39 16.11
CA GLY A 674 30.62 -11.77 16.61
C GLY A 674 29.37 -12.14 17.42
N THR A 675 28.48 -11.17 17.69
CA THR A 675 27.28 -11.34 18.50
C THR A 675 26.03 -11.07 17.66
N TRP A 676 25.00 -11.88 17.86
CA TRP A 676 23.67 -11.68 17.27
C TRP A 676 22.75 -11.02 18.28
N THR A 677 22.01 -10.00 17.84
CA THR A 677 20.97 -9.32 18.61
C THR A 677 19.62 -9.76 18.09
N THR A 678 18.75 -10.25 18.97
CA THR A 678 17.37 -10.59 18.61
C THR A 678 16.55 -9.31 18.41
N LEU A 679 16.03 -9.12 17.20
CA LEU A 679 15.06 -8.06 16.90
C LEU A 679 13.64 -8.50 17.29
N ASP A 680 13.33 -9.78 17.14
CA ASP A 680 12.01 -10.31 17.47
C ASP A 680 12.04 -11.83 17.76
N THR A 681 11.05 -12.31 18.51
CA THR A 681 10.85 -13.72 18.87
C THR A 681 9.47 -14.19 18.48
N TYR A 682 9.41 -15.29 17.75
CA TYR A 682 8.21 -15.85 17.14
C TYR A 682 7.83 -17.13 17.88
N ASN A 683 6.90 -17.01 18.83
CA ASN A 683 6.46 -18.10 19.70
C ASN A 683 4.96 -18.42 19.56
N LEU A 684 4.22 -17.62 18.78
CA LEU A 684 2.81 -17.84 18.46
C LEU A 684 2.65 -18.23 16.99
N ASN A 685 1.61 -19.01 16.70
CA ASN A 685 1.30 -19.48 15.35
C ASN A 685 0.71 -18.34 14.51
N GLN A 686 1.24 -18.17 13.30
CA GLN A 686 0.77 -17.24 12.29
C GLN A 686 0.52 -18.01 10.99
N ASN A 687 -0.73 -18.40 10.74
CA ASN A 687 -1.08 -19.28 9.62
C ASN A 687 -1.17 -18.56 8.26
N SER A 688 -1.35 -17.24 8.28
CA SER A 688 -1.42 -16.40 7.08
C SER A 688 -0.15 -15.59 6.94
N TRP A 689 0.29 -15.34 5.70
CA TRP A 689 1.39 -14.42 5.44
C TRP A 689 1.10 -13.04 6.01
N THR A 690 2.04 -12.50 6.77
CA THR A 690 1.92 -11.18 7.39
C THR A 690 3.23 -10.42 7.19
N GLN A 691 3.14 -9.19 6.73
CA GLN A 691 4.30 -8.33 6.57
C GLN A 691 4.79 -7.86 7.93
N ASN A 692 6.11 -7.94 8.14
CA ASN A 692 6.78 -7.45 9.34
C ASN A 692 7.72 -6.33 8.92
N THR A 693 7.75 -5.26 9.72
CA THR A 693 8.56 -4.06 9.45
C THR A 693 9.37 -3.71 10.69
N TYR A 694 10.68 -3.50 10.51
CA TYR A 694 11.61 -3.17 11.61
C TYR A 694 12.46 -1.97 11.24
N ASN A 695 12.53 -1.00 12.16
CA ASN A 695 13.42 0.14 12.05
C ASN A 695 14.87 -0.29 12.34
N LEU A 696 15.82 0.01 11.43
CA LEU A 696 17.23 -0.31 11.57
C LEU A 696 18.12 0.90 11.86
N ASN A 697 17.57 2.03 12.31
CA ASN A 697 18.31 3.27 12.59
C ASN A 697 19.48 3.07 13.56
N ALA A 698 19.33 2.16 14.53
CA ALA A 698 20.40 1.79 15.46
C ALA A 698 21.65 1.21 14.76
N TYR A 699 21.51 0.74 13.52
CA TYR A 699 22.56 0.12 12.72
C TYR A 699 23.01 1.01 11.54
N LYS A 700 22.53 2.25 11.47
CA LYS A 700 23.00 3.25 10.50
C LYS A 700 24.52 3.43 10.61
N GLY A 701 25.19 3.61 9.48
CA GLY A 701 26.65 3.76 9.45
C GLY A 701 27.42 2.44 9.55
N SER A 702 26.74 1.30 9.53
CA SER A 702 27.35 -0.03 9.68
C SER A 702 27.02 -0.97 8.52
N GLN A 703 27.78 -2.05 8.37
CA GLN A 703 27.42 -3.16 7.50
C GLN A 703 26.80 -4.27 8.36
N ILE A 704 25.61 -4.73 8.04
CA ILE A 704 24.85 -5.70 8.85
C ILE A 704 24.66 -7.04 8.15
N ARG A 705 24.22 -8.05 8.91
CA ARG A 705 23.61 -9.29 8.42
C ARG A 705 22.35 -9.54 9.21
N ILE A 706 21.35 -10.12 8.55
CA ILE A 706 20.09 -10.52 9.18
C ILE A 706 19.96 -12.03 9.03
N ARG A 707 19.43 -12.70 10.06
CA ARG A 707 19.06 -14.10 9.97
C ARG A 707 17.72 -14.39 10.62
N PHE A 708 17.07 -15.40 10.09
CA PHE A 708 15.93 -16.08 10.66
C PHE A 708 16.42 -17.37 11.29
N SER A 709 16.09 -17.65 12.54
CA SER A 709 16.48 -18.90 13.19
C SER A 709 15.28 -19.61 13.81
N LEU A 710 15.37 -20.94 13.89
CA LEU A 710 14.38 -21.78 14.55
C LEU A 710 15.11 -22.72 15.53
N THR A 711 14.63 -22.74 16.77
CA THR A 711 15.04 -23.70 17.79
C THR A 711 13.86 -24.58 18.20
N SER A 712 14.06 -25.89 18.22
CA SER A 712 13.05 -26.84 18.68
C SER A 712 13.53 -27.73 19.82
N ASP A 713 12.59 -28.18 20.64
CA ASP A 713 12.85 -29.14 21.71
C ASP A 713 12.88 -30.60 21.20
N GLY A 714 12.94 -31.56 22.12
CA GLY A 714 13.06 -32.98 21.79
C GLY A 714 11.78 -33.67 21.32
N SER A 715 10.64 -32.97 21.22
CA SER A 715 9.33 -33.59 20.98
C SER A 715 8.31 -32.70 20.26
N ASN A 716 7.60 -33.31 19.31
CA ASN A 716 6.55 -32.69 18.49
C ASN A 716 7.08 -31.59 17.57
N THR A 717 6.69 -31.65 16.31
CA THR A 717 7.09 -30.69 15.28
C THR A 717 5.88 -30.20 14.50
N ASP A 718 6.03 -29.10 13.78
CA ASP A 718 4.98 -28.54 12.93
C ASP A 718 5.60 -27.85 11.70
N ARG A 719 4.86 -27.04 10.95
CA ARG A 719 5.32 -26.51 9.65
C ARG A 719 6.59 -25.67 9.71
N GLY A 720 6.87 -25.00 10.83
CA GLY A 720 8.09 -24.21 11.01
C GLY A 720 7.95 -22.76 10.59
N LEU A 721 9.03 -22.15 10.12
CA LEU A 721 9.13 -20.73 9.78
C LEU A 721 9.28 -20.56 8.26
N TYR A 722 8.48 -19.66 7.68
CA TYR A 722 8.52 -19.34 6.24
C TYR A 722 8.69 -17.84 6.04
N VAL A 723 9.51 -17.46 5.07
CA VAL A 723 9.87 -16.06 4.77
C VAL A 723 9.79 -15.81 3.28
N ASP A 724 9.27 -14.64 2.92
CA ASP A 724 9.11 -14.22 1.53
C ASP A 724 9.20 -12.68 1.39
N ASP A 725 9.43 -12.18 0.17
CA ASP A 725 9.51 -10.75 -0.19
C ASP A 725 10.40 -9.92 0.77
N PHE A 726 11.66 -10.31 0.92
CA PHE A 726 12.60 -9.65 1.83
C PHE A 726 13.13 -8.34 1.23
N ASN A 727 13.18 -7.29 2.04
CA ASN A 727 13.74 -6.01 1.63
C ASN A 727 14.32 -5.23 2.81
N VAL A 728 15.52 -4.69 2.63
CA VAL A 728 16.16 -3.69 3.49
C VAL A 728 16.38 -2.46 2.63
N SER A 729 15.59 -1.42 2.88
CA SER A 729 15.75 -0.13 2.24
C SER A 729 16.83 0.69 2.92
N CYS A 730 17.52 1.52 2.13
CA CYS A 730 18.47 2.50 2.65
C CYS A 730 17.80 3.79 3.12
N GLY A 731 16.52 3.97 2.75
CA GLY A 731 15.67 5.16 2.95
C GLY A 731 16.13 6.43 2.23
#